data_AF-A0AA43JH55-F1
#
_entry.id   AF-A0AA43JH55-F1
#
_cell.length_a   1.000
_cell.length_b   1.000
_cell.length_c   1.000
_cell.angle_alpha   90.00
_cell.angle_beta   90.00
_cell.angle_gamma   90.00
#
_symmetry.space_group_name_H-M   'P 1'
#
loop_
_entity.id
_entity.type
_entity.pdbx_description
1 polymer ?
#
loop_
_entity_poly.entity_id
_entity_poly.type
_entity_poly.pdbx_seq_one_letter_code
_entity_poly.pdbx_strand_id
1 'polypeptide(L)'
;MRVSLPSRLVPVALAAGLLVALSSATRLALALRADVALGGPAEVLQILLRGLMFDLSAAAYLLAVPVLWLALLPDRLARTWLHRALVLAWFAASAFGLLLLPVAEWLFWDEFGARFNFIAVDYLIYTREVLGNIWQNYPVGWVLGGIAALALALTALVARPLWRTGGAPLSWHTAGAGLAASALALGCVAGFVDSDAKSFSTRDAANELAGNGLYDFFAANRRNELDFERFYATLPLGEALARVRKGFPGADWIAPEAGGIERHVRAAGKERRMHVVLVTVESLGAEFLGAYGNADGLTPNLDRLARESLWFTNVYATGNRTVRGLEAVTLALPPTPGQSIVRRPNNDALFSLGSVFEDKGYGVLFAYGGYGYFDNMNAFFDANDYRAVDRRDIPSGRIAFENIWGVADEHLFDQVIDEFDRELAARPARPLFAHVMTTSNHQPFTYPEGRIDIPPGTGRGGAVKYSDFAIGRFLEKARARPWFADTLFVITADHGASARGSSQIPVERYRIPLLVYAPGLVAPARVDRLMSQIDIAPTLLGLLEFDYYSKFLGRDVLRAPPGTDRAFVANYQTLGFIRGGRIAVLEPKRRLRVFELDPQGHVGARASDPELEREAVAWYQVAAHAFRSGLYRDEEQVPPQARAAVAQRVAAHAVR
;
A
#
# COMPACT_ATOMS: atom_id res chain seq x y z
N MET A 1 22.32 0.25 -48.27
CA MET A 1 21.13 1.14 -48.21
C MET A 1 21.21 1.98 -46.94
N ARG A 2 21.41 3.30 -47.05
CA ARG A 2 21.21 4.19 -45.90
C ARG A 2 19.71 4.32 -45.70
N VAL A 3 19.17 3.70 -44.65
CA VAL A 3 17.77 3.90 -44.24
C VAL A 3 17.70 5.31 -43.65
N SER A 4 17.39 6.32 -44.48
CA SER A 4 17.13 7.67 -43.99
C SER A 4 15.67 7.77 -43.55
N LEU A 5 15.45 8.32 -42.35
CA LEU A 5 14.11 8.57 -41.84
C LEU A 5 13.34 9.50 -42.81
N PRO A 6 12.10 9.19 -43.21
CA PRO A 6 11.30 10.08 -44.04
C PRO A 6 11.17 11.45 -43.40
N SER A 7 11.41 12.54 -44.16
CA SER A 7 11.41 13.89 -43.60
C SER A 7 10.12 14.23 -42.85
N ARG A 8 8.94 13.83 -43.35
CA ARG A 8 7.65 14.09 -42.66
C ARG A 8 7.57 13.49 -41.25
N LEU A 9 8.34 12.45 -40.94
CA LEU A 9 8.34 11.80 -39.62
C LEU A 9 9.43 12.31 -38.67
N VAL A 10 10.26 13.29 -39.08
CA VAL A 10 11.26 13.92 -38.22
C VAL A 10 10.68 14.51 -36.93
N PRO A 11 9.50 15.17 -36.91
CA PRO A 11 8.91 15.66 -35.66
C PRO A 11 8.71 14.55 -34.60
N VAL A 12 8.29 13.37 -35.03
CA VAL A 12 8.10 12.19 -34.17
C VAL A 12 9.44 11.67 -33.67
N ALA A 13 10.44 11.58 -34.53
CA ALA A 13 11.78 11.14 -34.12
C ALA A 13 12.45 12.11 -33.13
N LEU A 14 12.24 13.42 -33.29
CA LEU A 14 12.71 14.41 -32.31
C LEU A 14 12.01 14.24 -30.96
N ALA A 15 10.69 13.99 -30.95
CA ALA A 15 9.95 13.71 -29.72
C ALA A 15 10.39 12.40 -29.06
N ALA A 16 10.66 11.34 -29.84
CA ALA A 16 11.22 10.08 -29.34
C ALA A 16 12.60 10.28 -28.71
N GLY A 17 13.48 11.04 -29.39
CA GLY A 17 14.81 11.37 -28.87
C GLY A 17 14.74 12.17 -27.58
N LEU A 18 13.81 13.14 -27.49
CA LEU A 18 13.57 13.90 -26.27
C LEU A 18 13.10 13.01 -25.11
N LEU A 19 12.16 12.09 -25.37
CA LEU A 19 11.68 11.13 -24.36
C LEU A 19 12.83 10.26 -23.83
N VAL A 20 13.62 9.65 -24.72
CA VAL A 20 14.74 8.78 -24.33
C VAL A 20 15.80 9.58 -23.56
N ALA A 21 16.12 10.79 -24.00
CA ALA A 21 17.09 11.66 -23.34
C ALA A 21 16.62 12.06 -21.93
N LEU A 22 15.37 12.50 -21.79
CA LEU A 22 14.82 12.88 -20.49
C LEU A 22 14.71 11.68 -19.54
N SER A 23 14.20 10.53 -20.01
CA SER A 23 14.11 9.33 -19.17
C SER A 23 15.49 8.83 -18.73
N SER A 24 16.49 8.87 -19.62
CA SER A 24 17.87 8.53 -19.27
C SER A 24 18.48 9.51 -18.27
N ALA A 25 18.22 10.81 -18.44
CA ALA A 25 18.69 11.84 -17.51
C ALA A 25 18.04 11.68 -16.13
N THR A 26 16.72 11.44 -16.06
CA THR A 26 16.01 11.13 -14.81
C THR A 26 16.59 9.90 -14.13
N ARG A 27 16.82 8.82 -14.89
CA ARG A 27 17.41 7.58 -14.39
C ARG A 27 18.79 7.81 -13.77
N LEU A 28 19.65 8.59 -14.44
CA LEU A 28 20.96 8.95 -13.91
C LEU A 28 20.87 9.87 -12.70
N ALA A 29 19.98 10.87 -12.72
CA ALA A 29 19.78 11.78 -11.60
C ALA A 29 19.30 11.05 -10.34
N LEU A 30 18.35 10.13 -10.48
CA LEU A 30 17.87 9.29 -9.39
C LEU A 30 18.96 8.31 -8.91
N ALA A 31 19.74 7.73 -9.82
CA ALA A 31 20.86 6.83 -9.48
C ALA A 31 21.98 7.51 -8.66
N LEU A 32 22.10 8.84 -8.74
CA LEU A 32 23.09 9.63 -8.01
C LEU A 32 22.62 10.06 -6.61
N ARG A 33 21.38 9.75 -6.22
CA ARG A 33 20.88 10.10 -4.89
C ARG A 33 21.57 9.28 -3.80
N ALA A 34 21.78 9.90 -2.65
CA ALA A 34 22.45 9.26 -1.51
C ALA A 34 21.66 8.09 -0.90
N ASP A 35 20.33 8.11 -1.03
CA ASP A 35 19.45 7.04 -0.56
C ASP A 35 19.34 5.85 -1.54
N VAL A 36 20.01 5.91 -2.69
CA VAL A 36 19.99 4.86 -3.71
C VAL A 36 21.26 4.02 -3.65
N ALA A 37 21.14 2.81 -3.12
CA ALA A 37 22.24 1.85 -3.06
C ALA A 37 22.33 1.02 -4.35
N LEU A 38 23.46 1.10 -5.06
CA LEU A 38 23.76 0.33 -6.27
C LEU A 38 24.99 -0.57 -6.08
N GLY A 39 25.02 -1.70 -6.78
CA GLY A 39 26.06 -2.74 -6.75
C GLY A 39 27.28 -2.47 -7.63
N GLY A 40 27.46 -1.25 -8.14
CA GLY A 40 28.63 -0.82 -8.92
C GLY A 40 28.39 -0.66 -10.44
N PRO A 41 29.46 -0.41 -11.22
CA PRO A 41 29.34 0.02 -12.63
C PRO A 41 28.63 -0.97 -13.57
N ALA A 42 28.79 -2.27 -13.34
CA ALA A 42 28.12 -3.29 -14.15
C ALA A 42 26.59 -3.29 -13.94
N GLU A 43 26.13 -3.00 -12.73
CA GLU A 43 24.71 -2.86 -12.43
C GLU A 43 24.15 -1.59 -13.10
N VAL A 44 24.90 -0.48 -13.05
CA VAL A 44 24.54 0.76 -13.76
C VAL A 44 24.43 0.55 -15.27
N LEU A 45 25.34 -0.21 -15.88
CA LEU A 45 25.24 -0.54 -17.30
C LEU A 45 23.96 -1.34 -17.61
N GLN A 46 23.59 -2.30 -16.77
CA GLN A 46 22.34 -3.05 -16.93
C GLN A 46 21.11 -2.16 -16.76
N ILE A 47 21.13 -1.23 -15.81
CA ILE A 47 20.08 -0.21 -15.61
C ILE A 47 19.89 0.61 -16.89
N LEU A 48 20.97 1.05 -17.52
CA LEU A 48 20.90 1.86 -18.75
C LEU A 48 20.42 1.05 -19.97
N LEU A 49 20.93 -0.18 -20.15
CA LEU A 49 20.55 -1.02 -21.30
C LEU A 49 19.07 -1.47 -21.22
N ARG A 50 18.63 -1.94 -20.06
CA ARG A 50 17.22 -2.30 -19.82
C ARG A 50 16.35 -1.05 -19.88
N GLY A 51 16.82 0.04 -19.29
CA GLY A 51 16.16 1.34 -19.33
C GLY A 51 15.88 1.82 -20.75
N LEU A 52 16.87 1.73 -21.65
CA LEU A 52 16.70 2.09 -23.05
C LEU A 52 15.62 1.24 -23.74
N MET A 53 15.57 -0.07 -23.47
CA MET A 53 14.51 -0.94 -24.01
C MET A 53 13.11 -0.46 -23.57
N PHE A 54 12.94 -0.11 -22.30
CA PHE A 54 11.67 0.43 -21.80
C PHE A 54 11.36 1.84 -22.32
N ASP A 55 12.38 2.69 -22.49
CA ASP A 55 12.21 4.03 -23.07
C ASP A 55 11.74 3.97 -24.54
N LEU A 56 12.31 3.04 -25.32
CA LEU A 56 11.86 2.76 -26.69
C LEU A 56 10.45 2.18 -26.73
N SER A 57 10.10 1.35 -25.75
CA SER A 57 8.75 0.79 -25.62
C SER A 57 7.71 1.87 -25.29
N ALA A 58 8.02 2.78 -24.37
CA ALA A 58 7.18 3.94 -24.05
C ALA A 58 7.02 4.86 -25.27
N ALA A 59 8.11 5.12 -26.01
CA ALA A 59 8.06 5.89 -27.24
C ALA A 59 7.16 5.25 -28.31
N ALA A 60 7.20 3.91 -28.47
CA ALA A 60 6.35 3.20 -29.41
C ALA A 60 4.85 3.43 -29.13
N TYR A 61 4.43 3.40 -27.86
CA TYR A 61 3.05 3.66 -27.47
C TYR A 61 2.65 5.13 -27.66
N LEU A 62 3.43 6.06 -27.10
CA LEU A 62 3.07 7.49 -27.09
C LEU A 62 3.07 8.11 -28.48
N LEU A 63 3.93 7.62 -29.37
CA LEU A 63 4.14 8.23 -30.68
C LEU A 63 3.37 7.55 -31.81
N ALA A 64 2.66 6.45 -31.55
CA ALA A 64 1.84 5.77 -32.55
C ALA A 64 0.77 6.70 -33.17
N VAL A 65 0.07 7.49 -32.35
CA VAL A 65 -0.97 8.41 -32.82
C VAL A 65 -0.37 9.56 -33.68
N PRO A 66 0.70 10.25 -33.25
CA PRO A 66 1.40 11.21 -34.12
C PRO A 66 1.96 10.61 -35.42
N VAL A 67 2.45 9.36 -35.40
CA VAL A 67 2.88 8.66 -36.62
C VAL A 67 1.70 8.44 -37.56
N LEU A 68 0.57 7.97 -37.04
CA LEU A 68 -0.67 7.79 -37.83
C LEU A 68 -1.12 9.12 -38.45
N TRP A 69 -1.15 10.19 -37.65
CA TRP A 69 -1.50 11.53 -38.10
C TRP A 69 -0.62 12.01 -39.26
N LEU A 70 0.70 11.97 -39.10
CA LEU A 70 1.63 12.46 -40.11
C LEU A 70 1.74 11.54 -41.34
N ALA A 71 1.56 10.23 -41.17
CA ALA A 71 1.63 9.28 -42.27
C ALA A 71 0.38 9.32 -43.16
N LEU A 72 -0.81 9.51 -42.57
CA LEU A 72 -2.08 9.49 -43.30
C LEU A 72 -2.48 10.86 -43.86
N LEU A 73 -1.84 11.95 -43.43
CA LEU A 73 -2.21 13.29 -43.87
C LEU A 73 -1.83 13.55 -45.34
N PRO A 74 -2.77 13.99 -46.20
CA PRO A 74 -2.48 14.34 -47.59
C PRO A 74 -1.48 15.49 -47.73
N ASP A 75 -0.61 15.40 -48.74
CA ASP A 75 0.42 16.41 -49.05
C ASP A 75 -0.11 17.84 -49.18
N ARG A 76 -1.31 18.00 -49.74
CA ARG A 76 -1.96 19.31 -49.90
C ARG A 76 -2.22 19.98 -48.55
N LEU A 77 -2.65 19.20 -47.56
CA LEU A 77 -2.91 19.68 -46.21
C LEU A 77 -1.62 19.84 -45.40
N ALA A 78 -0.67 18.91 -45.55
CA ALA A 78 0.60 18.94 -44.82
C ALA A 78 1.43 20.21 -45.08
N ARG A 79 1.30 20.79 -46.29
CA ARG A 79 2.02 22.01 -46.70
C ARG A 79 1.37 23.30 -46.21
N THR A 80 0.15 23.26 -45.68
CA THR A 80 -0.54 24.45 -45.17
C THR A 80 0.20 25.02 -43.96
N TRP A 81 0.13 26.34 -43.78
CA TRP A 81 0.71 27.00 -42.62
C TRP A 81 0.05 26.49 -41.31
N LEU A 82 -1.26 26.24 -41.34
CA LEU A 82 -2.03 25.74 -40.20
C LEU A 82 -1.50 24.38 -39.73
N HIS A 83 -1.31 23.43 -40.65
CA HIS A 83 -0.75 22.13 -40.28
C HIS A 83 0.66 22.27 -39.67
N ARG A 84 1.52 23.11 -40.24
CA ARG A 84 2.87 23.32 -39.70
C ARG A 84 2.84 23.96 -38.31
N ALA A 85 1.92 24.89 -38.08
CA ALA A 85 1.68 25.45 -36.75
C ALA A 85 1.16 24.38 -35.77
N LEU A 86 0.27 23.49 -36.22
CA LEU A 86 -0.20 22.36 -35.40
C LEU A 86 0.93 21.38 -35.06
N VAL A 87 1.87 21.11 -35.98
CA VAL A 87 3.06 20.27 -35.69
C VAL A 87 3.95 20.94 -34.62
N LEU A 88 4.17 22.26 -34.70
CA LEU A 88 4.91 22.99 -33.67
C LEU A 88 4.17 22.97 -32.33
N ALA A 89 2.86 23.22 -32.33
CA ALA A 89 2.03 23.20 -31.11
C ALA A 89 2.00 21.81 -30.46
N TRP A 90 1.85 20.75 -31.27
CA TRP A 90 1.93 19.36 -30.82
C TRP A 90 3.31 19.05 -30.21
N PHE A 91 4.40 19.47 -30.85
CA PHE A 91 5.74 19.26 -30.32
C PHE A 91 5.95 20.01 -29.01
N ALA A 92 5.49 21.27 -28.91
CA ALA A 92 5.57 22.05 -27.67
C ALA A 92 4.78 21.41 -26.53
N ALA A 93 3.55 20.96 -26.80
CA ALA A 93 2.72 20.25 -25.83
C ALA A 93 3.36 18.91 -25.40
N SER A 94 3.93 18.17 -26.35
CA SER A 94 4.65 16.92 -26.08
C SER A 94 5.90 17.18 -25.25
N ALA A 95 6.68 18.20 -25.57
CA ALA A 95 7.86 18.59 -24.79
C ALA A 95 7.48 19.01 -23.36
N PHE A 96 6.40 19.77 -23.20
CA PHE A 96 5.86 20.12 -21.89
C PHE A 96 5.48 18.88 -21.08
N GLY A 97 4.69 17.97 -21.66
CA GLY A 97 4.31 16.72 -21.01
C GLY A 97 5.52 15.86 -20.64
N LEU A 98 6.49 15.72 -21.55
CA LEU A 98 7.71 14.95 -21.30
C LEU A 98 8.61 15.57 -20.24
N LEU A 99 8.66 16.91 -20.13
CA LEU A 99 9.42 17.62 -19.08
C LEU A 99 8.74 17.57 -17.71
N LEU A 100 7.41 17.47 -17.68
CA LEU A 100 6.66 17.29 -16.44
C LEU A 100 6.99 15.95 -15.78
N LEU A 101 7.25 14.91 -16.57
CA LEU A 101 7.48 13.55 -16.08
C LEU A 101 8.71 13.44 -15.16
N PRO A 102 9.93 13.92 -15.52
CA PRO A 102 11.08 13.92 -14.61
C PRO A 102 10.78 14.58 -13.26
N VAL A 103 10.08 15.72 -13.26
CA VAL A 103 9.74 16.44 -12.02
C VAL A 103 8.76 15.61 -11.19
N ALA A 104 7.72 15.09 -11.83
CA ALA A 104 6.71 14.31 -11.13
C ALA A 104 7.26 12.94 -10.66
N GLU A 105 8.13 12.28 -11.43
CA GLU A 105 8.85 11.06 -11.01
C GLU A 105 9.83 11.34 -9.87
N TRP A 106 10.48 12.51 -9.84
CA TRP A 106 11.32 12.88 -8.71
C TRP A 106 10.52 12.96 -7.40
N LEU A 107 9.39 13.68 -7.44
CA LEU A 107 8.50 13.79 -6.28
C LEU A 107 7.87 12.44 -5.91
N PHE A 108 7.50 11.63 -6.90
CA PHE A 108 6.97 10.30 -6.69
C PHE A 108 8.01 9.35 -6.09
N TRP A 109 9.27 9.46 -6.51
CA TRP A 109 10.39 8.75 -5.89
C TRP A 109 10.55 9.19 -4.43
N ASP A 110 10.44 10.49 -4.15
CA ASP A 110 10.48 11.07 -2.80
C ASP A 110 9.36 10.59 -1.86
N GLU A 111 8.27 10.05 -2.40
CA GLU A 111 7.22 9.42 -1.61
C GLU A 111 7.40 7.89 -1.54
N PHE A 112 7.57 7.23 -2.69
CA PHE A 112 7.43 5.77 -2.79
C PHE A 112 8.73 5.00 -3.01
N GLY A 113 9.86 5.69 -3.27
CA GLY A 113 11.14 5.06 -3.58
C GLY A 113 11.14 4.26 -4.89
N ALA A 114 10.23 4.59 -5.80
CA ALA A 114 10.02 3.90 -7.07
C ALA A 114 9.77 4.92 -8.19
N ARG A 115 9.91 4.50 -9.46
CA ARG A 115 9.39 5.28 -10.60
C ARG A 115 7.87 5.08 -10.70
N PHE A 116 7.19 5.81 -11.59
CA PHE A 116 5.75 5.61 -11.78
C PHE A 116 5.41 4.16 -12.08
N ASN A 117 4.43 3.64 -11.37
CA ASN A 117 3.92 2.29 -11.50
C ASN A 117 2.41 2.32 -11.22
N PHE A 118 1.78 1.17 -10.92
CA PHE A 118 0.34 1.11 -10.65
C PHE A 118 -0.12 2.05 -9.52
N ILE A 119 0.74 2.34 -8.53
CA ILE A 119 0.43 3.29 -7.45
C ILE A 119 0.02 4.64 -8.02
N ALA A 120 0.70 5.10 -9.07
CA ALA A 120 0.37 6.37 -9.73
C ALA A 120 -1.03 6.33 -10.37
N VAL A 121 -1.45 5.19 -10.93
CA VAL A 121 -2.81 5.00 -11.48
C VAL A 121 -3.86 5.03 -10.36
N ASP A 122 -3.62 4.30 -9.27
CA ASP A 122 -4.53 4.24 -8.12
C ASP A 122 -4.78 5.63 -7.51
N TYR A 123 -3.76 6.49 -7.49
CA TYR A 123 -3.85 7.86 -6.99
C TYR A 123 -4.66 8.77 -7.93
N LEU A 124 -4.63 8.52 -9.24
CA LEU A 124 -5.46 9.28 -10.19
C LEU A 124 -6.96 9.01 -10.04
N ILE A 125 -7.38 7.97 -9.31
CA ILE A 125 -8.80 7.77 -8.96
C ILE A 125 -9.25 8.83 -7.93
N TYR A 126 -8.36 9.22 -7.02
CA TYR A 126 -8.61 10.21 -5.96
C TYR A 126 -8.03 11.59 -6.35
N THR A 127 -8.41 12.09 -7.53
CA THR A 127 -7.82 13.30 -8.10
C THR A 127 -7.87 14.51 -7.17
N ARG A 128 -8.93 14.64 -6.35
CA ARG A 128 -9.11 15.81 -5.48
C ARG A 128 -8.06 15.84 -4.37
N GLU A 129 -7.91 14.73 -3.65
CA GLU A 129 -6.94 14.58 -2.56
C GLU A 129 -5.52 14.69 -3.10
N VAL A 130 -5.24 14.00 -4.21
CA VAL A 130 -3.89 13.96 -4.78
C VAL A 130 -3.47 15.31 -5.36
N LEU A 131 -4.32 15.97 -6.16
CA LEU A 131 -4.01 17.29 -6.69
C LEU A 131 -3.99 18.35 -5.58
N GLY A 132 -4.89 18.25 -4.61
CA GLY A 132 -4.91 19.12 -3.43
C GLY A 132 -3.62 19.00 -2.63
N ASN A 133 -3.14 17.77 -2.40
CA ASN A 133 -1.87 17.50 -1.74
C ASN A 133 -0.70 18.07 -2.51
N ILE A 134 -0.62 17.84 -3.83
CA ILE A 134 0.45 18.41 -4.67
C ILE A 134 0.46 19.94 -4.60
N TRP A 135 -0.72 20.57 -4.65
CA TRP A 135 -0.84 22.03 -4.61
C TRP A 135 -0.49 22.64 -3.25
N GLN A 136 -0.78 21.93 -2.15
CA GLN A 136 -0.43 22.37 -0.80
C GLN A 136 1.06 22.15 -0.48
N ASN A 137 1.70 21.16 -1.08
CA ASN A 137 3.09 20.81 -0.81
C ASN A 137 4.11 21.53 -1.68
N TYR A 138 3.75 21.91 -2.90
CA TYR A 138 4.70 22.37 -3.90
C TYR A 138 4.28 23.70 -4.52
N PRO A 139 5.25 24.53 -4.97
CA PRO A 139 4.96 25.77 -5.70
C PRO A 139 4.55 25.48 -7.15
N VAL A 140 3.42 24.78 -7.34
CA VAL A 140 2.99 24.19 -8.61
C VAL A 140 2.96 25.23 -9.74
N GLY A 141 2.46 26.44 -9.48
CA GLY A 141 2.43 27.51 -10.49
C GLY A 141 3.81 27.87 -11.05
N TRP A 142 4.83 27.99 -10.19
CA TRP A 142 6.20 28.28 -10.61
C TRP A 142 6.84 27.11 -11.33
N VAL A 143 6.60 25.88 -10.86
CA VAL A 143 7.09 24.66 -11.50
C VAL A 143 6.51 24.51 -12.91
N LEU A 144 5.19 24.61 -13.05
CA LEU A 144 4.52 24.52 -14.36
C LEU A 144 4.93 25.66 -15.29
N GLY A 145 5.08 26.89 -14.76
CA GLY A 145 5.60 28.03 -15.53
C GLY A 145 7.02 27.81 -16.05
N GLY A 146 7.91 27.28 -15.21
CA GLY A 146 9.28 26.93 -15.60
C GLY A 146 9.34 25.83 -16.67
N ILE A 147 8.54 24.77 -16.51
CA ILE A 147 8.44 23.68 -17.50
C ILE A 147 7.89 24.20 -18.83
N ALA A 148 6.86 25.06 -18.80
CA ALA A 148 6.31 25.68 -20.01
C ALA A 148 7.34 26.55 -20.73
N ALA A 149 8.10 27.37 -20.00
CA ALA A 149 9.17 28.18 -20.58
C ALA A 149 10.26 27.30 -21.22
N LEU A 150 10.68 26.23 -20.55
CA LEU A 150 11.68 25.30 -21.07
C LEU A 150 11.16 24.53 -22.31
N ALA A 151 9.90 24.08 -22.29
CA ALA A 151 9.27 23.41 -23.43
C ALA A 151 9.20 24.31 -24.67
N LEU A 152 8.86 25.59 -24.48
CA LEU A 152 8.87 26.58 -25.55
C LEU A 152 10.29 26.86 -26.06
N ALA A 153 11.28 26.95 -25.17
CA ALA A 153 12.68 27.15 -25.55
C ALA A 153 13.21 25.95 -26.37
N LEU A 154 12.98 24.71 -25.92
CA LEU A 154 13.33 23.51 -26.67
C LEU A 154 12.63 23.46 -28.03
N THR A 155 11.34 23.81 -28.08
CA THR A 155 10.60 23.87 -29.34
C THR A 155 11.18 24.92 -30.27
N ALA A 156 11.55 26.10 -29.75
CA ALA A 156 12.16 27.16 -30.55
C ALA A 156 13.50 26.72 -31.16
N LEU A 157 14.34 25.98 -30.42
CA LEU A 157 15.61 25.44 -30.92
C LEU A 157 15.42 24.51 -32.13
N VAL A 158 14.35 23.72 -32.14
CA VAL A 158 14.02 22.79 -33.24
C VAL A 158 12.89 23.28 -34.15
N ALA A 159 12.42 24.53 -34.01
CA ALA A 159 11.27 25.02 -34.76
C ALA A 159 11.51 25.02 -36.27
N ARG A 160 12.74 25.38 -36.69
CA ARG A 160 13.14 25.38 -38.11
C ARG A 160 13.05 23.99 -38.75
N PRO A 161 13.70 22.93 -38.20
CA PRO A 161 13.53 21.59 -38.74
C PRO A 161 12.08 21.11 -38.65
N LEU A 162 11.37 21.31 -37.54
CA LEU A 162 9.96 20.92 -37.41
C LEU A 162 9.06 21.54 -38.49
N TRP A 163 9.19 22.84 -38.73
CA TRP A 163 8.40 23.57 -39.72
C TRP A 163 8.67 23.09 -41.15
N ARG A 164 9.95 22.84 -41.48
CA ARG A 164 10.35 22.37 -42.80
C ARG A 164 9.91 20.93 -43.05
N THR A 165 10.11 20.07 -42.07
CA THR A 165 9.95 18.63 -42.21
C THR A 165 8.51 18.18 -42.05
N GLY A 166 7.73 18.77 -41.15
CA GLY A 166 6.31 18.44 -40.96
C GLY A 166 5.44 18.66 -42.20
N GLY A 167 5.86 19.52 -43.13
CA GLY A 167 5.19 19.72 -44.42
C GLY A 167 5.87 19.07 -45.63
N ALA A 168 6.92 18.27 -45.44
CA ALA A 168 7.63 17.60 -46.52
C ALA A 168 6.75 16.53 -47.17
N PRO A 169 6.80 16.28 -48.50
CA PRO A 169 6.02 15.22 -49.15
C PRO A 169 6.32 13.83 -48.58
N LEU A 170 5.32 12.94 -48.55
CA LEU A 170 5.48 11.55 -48.12
C LEU A 170 4.79 10.63 -49.13
N SER A 171 5.54 9.69 -49.72
CA SER A 171 4.94 8.73 -50.67
C SER A 171 4.12 7.70 -49.91
N TRP A 172 3.11 7.13 -50.57
CA TRP A 172 2.25 6.11 -49.95
C TRP A 172 3.04 4.86 -49.52
N HIS A 173 4.12 4.51 -50.23
CA HIS A 173 5.02 3.42 -49.85
C HIS A 173 5.78 3.73 -48.55
N THR A 174 6.29 4.95 -48.38
CA THR A 174 7.02 5.32 -47.15
C THR A 174 6.07 5.55 -45.98
N ALA A 175 4.87 6.07 -46.23
CA ALA A 175 3.79 6.11 -45.25
C ALA A 175 3.41 4.70 -44.78
N GLY A 176 3.14 3.79 -45.72
CA GLY A 176 2.84 2.39 -45.43
C GLY A 176 3.94 1.68 -44.65
N ALA A 177 5.22 1.90 -45.01
CA ALA A 177 6.35 1.36 -44.28
C ALA A 177 6.47 1.92 -42.85
N GLY A 178 6.22 3.23 -42.66
CA GLY A 178 6.22 3.85 -41.33
C GLY A 178 5.10 3.33 -40.43
N LEU A 179 3.90 3.15 -41.00
CA LEU A 179 2.76 2.55 -40.30
C LEU A 179 3.02 1.08 -39.94
N ALA A 180 3.55 0.30 -40.88
CA ALA A 180 3.92 -1.09 -40.63
C ALA A 180 5.00 -1.21 -39.55
N ALA A 181 6.01 -0.32 -39.56
CA ALA A 181 7.04 -0.29 -38.53
C ALA A 181 6.47 0.09 -37.15
N SER A 182 5.56 1.06 -37.08
CA SER A 182 4.88 1.43 -35.84
C SER A 182 3.99 0.30 -35.32
N ALA A 183 3.22 -0.36 -36.20
CA ALA A 183 2.40 -1.52 -35.84
C ALA A 183 3.25 -2.71 -35.37
N LEU A 184 4.37 -2.97 -36.04
CA LEU A 184 5.34 -4.00 -35.64
C LEU A 184 5.95 -3.67 -34.29
N ALA A 185 6.36 -2.41 -34.05
CA ALA A 185 6.90 -2.00 -32.76
C ALA A 185 5.87 -2.19 -31.64
N LEU A 186 4.61 -1.78 -31.84
CA LEU A 186 3.53 -2.02 -30.89
C LEU A 186 3.28 -3.51 -30.65
N GLY A 187 3.26 -4.32 -31.71
CA GLY A 187 3.12 -5.77 -31.62
C GLY A 187 4.28 -6.43 -30.87
N CYS A 188 5.52 -5.99 -31.11
CA CYS A 188 6.70 -6.46 -30.39
C CYS A 188 6.64 -6.08 -28.91
N VAL A 189 6.27 -4.84 -28.60
CA VAL A 189 6.13 -4.38 -27.21
C VAL A 189 5.02 -5.17 -26.49
N ALA A 190 3.87 -5.36 -27.12
CA ALA A 190 2.75 -6.11 -26.55
C ALA A 190 3.05 -7.62 -26.39
N GLY A 191 3.85 -8.21 -27.28
CA GLY A 191 4.14 -9.64 -27.30
C GLY A 191 5.40 -10.06 -26.55
N PHE A 192 6.40 -9.18 -26.42
CA PHE A 192 7.73 -9.55 -25.92
C PHE A 192 8.27 -8.67 -24.79
N VAL A 193 7.72 -7.48 -24.55
CA VAL A 193 8.17 -6.62 -23.44
C VAL A 193 7.29 -6.86 -22.24
N ASP A 194 7.90 -7.30 -21.14
CA ASP A 194 7.26 -7.53 -19.85
C ASP A 194 7.89 -6.59 -18.82
N SER A 195 7.07 -5.95 -17.97
CA SER A 195 7.58 -5.08 -16.89
C SER A 195 8.59 -5.80 -16.00
N ASP A 196 8.44 -7.11 -15.80
CA ASP A 196 9.37 -7.94 -15.02
C ASP A 196 10.78 -8.05 -15.65
N ALA A 197 10.98 -7.61 -16.89
CA ALA A 197 12.31 -7.54 -17.49
C ALA A 197 13.22 -6.52 -16.80
N LYS A 198 12.67 -5.64 -15.95
CA LYS A 198 13.44 -4.74 -15.07
C LYS A 198 13.97 -5.41 -13.81
N SER A 199 13.47 -6.58 -13.41
CA SER A 199 13.81 -7.25 -12.15
C SER A 199 15.04 -8.16 -12.27
N PHE A 200 16.23 -7.59 -12.16
CA PHE A 200 17.52 -8.29 -12.34
C PHE A 200 18.45 -8.24 -11.11
N SER A 201 18.21 -7.35 -10.16
CA SER A 201 18.99 -7.18 -8.93
C SER A 201 18.17 -7.56 -7.68
N THR A 202 18.84 -7.83 -6.56
CA THR A 202 18.21 -7.97 -5.24
C THR A 202 17.93 -6.61 -4.57
N ARG A 203 18.40 -5.51 -5.18
CA ARG A 203 18.14 -4.14 -4.73
C ARG A 203 17.00 -3.54 -5.54
N ASP A 204 15.95 -3.09 -4.87
CA ASP A 204 14.76 -2.53 -5.54
C ASP A 204 15.07 -1.27 -6.33
N ALA A 205 15.89 -0.38 -5.78
CA ALA A 205 16.24 0.85 -6.47
C ALA A 205 16.87 0.58 -7.86
N ALA A 206 17.70 -0.45 -8.00
CA ALA A 206 18.29 -0.84 -9.28
C ALA A 206 17.23 -1.35 -10.28
N ASN A 207 16.26 -2.13 -9.79
CA ASN A 207 15.16 -2.65 -10.63
C ASN A 207 14.20 -1.54 -11.05
N GLU A 208 13.85 -0.62 -10.14
CA GLU A 208 13.00 0.53 -10.43
C GLU A 208 13.64 1.51 -11.42
N LEU A 209 14.95 1.76 -11.27
CA LEU A 209 15.70 2.57 -12.23
C LEU A 209 15.78 1.94 -13.62
N ALA A 210 15.85 0.60 -13.71
CA ALA A 210 15.87 -0.10 -14.99
C ALA A 210 14.54 0.00 -15.76
N GLY A 211 13.43 0.35 -15.10
CA GLY A 211 12.12 0.56 -15.74
C GLY A 211 11.95 1.92 -16.43
N ASN A 212 10.75 2.16 -16.96
CA ASN A 212 10.28 3.47 -17.45
C ASN A 212 8.87 3.70 -16.89
N GLY A 213 8.66 4.81 -16.16
CA GLY A 213 7.41 5.02 -15.45
C GLY A 213 6.18 5.17 -16.33
N LEU A 214 6.31 5.72 -17.55
CA LEU A 214 5.20 5.77 -18.51
C LEU A 214 4.80 4.37 -18.98
N TYR A 215 5.79 3.53 -19.32
CA TYR A 215 5.53 2.16 -19.72
C TYR A 215 4.84 1.38 -18.59
N ASP A 216 5.40 1.46 -17.38
CA ASP A 216 4.88 0.74 -16.21
C ASP A 216 3.49 1.24 -15.80
N PHE A 217 3.21 2.55 -15.92
CA PHE A 217 1.88 3.12 -15.72
C PHE A 217 0.82 2.49 -16.64
N PHE A 218 1.11 2.33 -17.94
CA PHE A 218 0.18 1.70 -18.88
C PHE A 218 0.13 0.17 -18.77
N ALA A 219 1.24 -0.47 -18.43
CA ALA A 219 1.30 -1.92 -18.20
C ALA A 219 0.53 -2.32 -16.93
N ALA A 220 0.62 -1.51 -15.88
CA ALA A 220 -0.05 -1.68 -14.60
C ALA A 220 -1.58 -1.67 -14.70
N ASN A 221 -2.15 -0.75 -15.48
CA ASN A 221 -3.61 -0.68 -15.68
C ASN A 221 -4.22 -1.98 -16.26
N ARG A 222 -3.40 -2.87 -16.82
CA ARG A 222 -3.84 -4.18 -17.34
C ARG A 222 -3.69 -5.32 -16.31
N ARG A 223 -3.11 -5.07 -15.13
CA ARG A 223 -2.70 -6.08 -14.14
C ARG A 223 -3.14 -5.73 -12.71
N ASN A 224 -4.33 -5.17 -12.51
CA ASN A 224 -4.81 -4.71 -11.19
C ASN A 224 -4.87 -5.81 -10.10
N GLU A 225 -4.79 -7.10 -10.47
CA GLU A 225 -4.64 -8.22 -9.53
C GLU A 225 -3.53 -9.18 -10.00
N LEU A 226 -2.67 -9.59 -9.06
CA LEU A 226 -1.69 -10.64 -9.26
C LEU A 226 -2.26 -11.95 -8.71
N ASP A 227 -2.87 -12.75 -9.59
CA ASP A 227 -3.36 -14.09 -9.25
C ASP A 227 -2.25 -14.95 -8.63
N PHE A 228 -2.42 -15.31 -7.35
CA PHE A 228 -1.40 -16.05 -6.61
C PHE A 228 -1.04 -17.37 -7.31
N GLU A 229 -2.04 -18.15 -7.71
CA GLU A 229 -1.87 -19.49 -8.29
C GLU A 229 -1.16 -19.44 -9.65
N ARG A 230 -1.39 -18.36 -10.40
CA ARG A 230 -0.74 -18.13 -11.68
C ARG A 230 0.73 -17.74 -11.52
N PHE A 231 1.03 -16.80 -10.61
CA PHE A 231 2.32 -16.10 -10.60
C PHE A 231 3.31 -16.60 -9.55
N TYR A 232 2.86 -17.25 -8.48
CA TYR A 232 3.70 -17.66 -7.37
C TYR A 232 3.83 -19.19 -7.29
N ALA A 233 4.82 -19.65 -6.52
CA ALA A 233 4.96 -21.07 -6.24
C ALA A 233 3.73 -21.55 -5.45
N THR A 234 3.22 -22.74 -5.79
CA THR A 234 2.03 -23.32 -5.17
C THR A 234 2.32 -24.74 -4.68
N LEU A 235 1.51 -25.17 -3.72
CA LEU A 235 1.40 -26.53 -3.24
C LEU A 235 0.02 -27.10 -3.60
N PRO A 236 -0.16 -28.43 -3.59
CA PRO A 236 -1.50 -29.02 -3.54
C PRO A 236 -2.29 -28.40 -2.38
N LEU A 237 -3.54 -27.97 -2.62
CA LEU A 237 -4.33 -27.21 -1.64
C LEU A 237 -4.46 -27.94 -0.29
N GLY A 238 -4.67 -29.25 -0.30
CA GLY A 238 -4.73 -30.06 0.92
C GLY A 238 -3.42 -30.03 1.73
N GLU A 239 -2.26 -29.99 1.06
CA GLU A 239 -0.96 -29.83 1.72
C GLU A 239 -0.84 -28.42 2.33
N ALA A 240 -1.19 -27.37 1.56
CA ALA A 240 -1.15 -25.99 2.02
C ALA A 240 -2.03 -25.79 3.28
N LEU A 241 -3.27 -26.29 3.24
CA LEU A 241 -4.19 -26.26 4.38
C LEU A 241 -3.64 -27.04 5.58
N ALA A 242 -3.11 -28.25 5.39
CA ALA A 242 -2.52 -29.02 6.48
C ALA A 242 -1.35 -28.28 7.15
N ARG A 243 -0.53 -27.56 6.37
CA ARG A 243 0.58 -26.74 6.87
C ARG A 243 0.10 -25.53 7.67
N VAL A 244 -0.89 -24.79 7.15
CA VAL A 244 -1.52 -23.67 7.89
C VAL A 244 -2.13 -24.16 9.21
N ARG A 245 -2.82 -25.31 9.19
CA ARG A 245 -3.46 -25.89 10.38
C ARG A 245 -2.45 -26.28 11.47
N LYS A 246 -1.26 -26.75 11.10
CA LYS A 246 -0.16 -26.99 12.07
C LYS A 246 0.28 -25.71 12.80
N GLY A 247 0.04 -24.54 12.22
CA GLY A 247 0.26 -23.24 12.86
C GLY A 247 -0.70 -22.91 14.02
N PHE A 248 -1.75 -23.73 14.21
CA PHE A 248 -2.74 -23.63 15.28
C PHE A 248 -2.88 -24.96 16.03
N PRO A 249 -1.85 -25.37 16.80
CA PRO A 249 -1.90 -26.61 17.54
C PRO A 249 -3.06 -26.60 18.54
N GLY A 250 -3.88 -27.66 18.54
CA GLY A 250 -5.03 -27.80 19.44
C GLY A 250 -6.28 -27.00 19.03
N ALA A 251 -6.30 -26.40 17.84
CA ALA A 251 -7.50 -25.72 17.34
C ALA A 251 -8.67 -26.70 17.08
N ASP A 252 -9.88 -26.25 17.45
CA ASP A 252 -11.14 -26.95 17.25
C ASP A 252 -11.69 -26.63 15.84
N TRP A 253 -11.12 -27.29 14.82
CA TRP A 253 -11.46 -27.05 13.40
C TRP A 253 -12.87 -27.52 13.06
N ILE A 254 -13.58 -26.72 12.26
CA ILE A 254 -14.93 -27.02 11.79
C ILE A 254 -14.86 -27.56 10.37
N ALA A 255 -15.38 -28.76 10.15
CA ALA A 255 -15.39 -29.46 8.85
C ALA A 255 -14.04 -29.40 8.09
N PRO A 256 -12.89 -29.78 8.70
CA PRO A 256 -11.57 -29.64 8.08
C PRO A 256 -11.42 -30.41 6.75
N GLU A 257 -12.19 -31.47 6.56
CA GLU A 257 -12.29 -32.23 5.31
C GLU A 257 -12.88 -31.42 4.15
N ALA A 258 -13.69 -30.39 4.43
CA ALA A 258 -14.23 -29.45 3.44
C ALA A 258 -13.22 -28.35 3.05
N GLY A 259 -11.94 -28.50 3.39
CA GLY A 259 -10.90 -27.58 2.93
C GLY A 259 -10.95 -26.17 3.52
N GLY A 260 -11.80 -25.94 4.53
CA GLY A 260 -12.00 -24.64 5.16
C GLY A 260 -10.95 -24.27 6.22
N ILE A 261 -10.99 -23.02 6.67
CA ILE A 261 -10.10 -22.45 7.71
C ILE A 261 -10.86 -22.08 8.99
N GLU A 262 -12.11 -22.52 9.07
CA GLU A 262 -13.02 -22.24 10.17
C GLU A 262 -12.64 -23.04 11.42
N ARG A 263 -12.71 -22.39 12.58
CA ARG A 263 -12.50 -23.05 13.87
C ARG A 263 -13.29 -22.36 14.96
N HIS A 264 -13.52 -23.09 16.05
CA HIS A 264 -13.95 -22.49 17.30
C HIS A 264 -12.73 -22.13 18.15
N VAL A 265 -12.62 -20.87 18.55
CA VAL A 265 -11.62 -20.40 19.51
C VAL A 265 -12.28 -20.40 20.88
N ARG A 266 -11.69 -21.16 21.81
CA ARG A 266 -12.18 -21.25 23.19
C ARG A 266 -11.39 -20.34 24.12
N ALA A 267 -12.09 -19.58 24.94
CA ALA A 267 -11.56 -18.80 26.03
C ALA A 267 -11.03 -19.74 27.13
N ALA A 268 -10.07 -19.22 27.92
CA ALA A 268 -9.53 -19.96 29.06
C ALA A 268 -10.21 -19.53 30.37
N GLY A 269 -10.67 -18.28 30.41
CA GLY A 269 -11.33 -17.65 31.54
C GLY A 269 -12.75 -17.17 31.21
N LYS A 270 -13.28 -16.37 32.13
CA LYS A 270 -14.60 -15.74 31.98
C LYS A 270 -14.51 -14.57 31.01
N GLU A 271 -15.41 -14.54 30.04
CA GLU A 271 -15.58 -13.43 29.10
C GLU A 271 -15.65 -12.08 29.81
N ARG A 272 -14.86 -11.12 29.30
CA ARG A 272 -14.74 -9.75 29.81
C ARG A 272 -15.39 -8.78 28.84
N ARG A 273 -16.47 -8.15 29.28
CA ARG A 273 -17.29 -7.25 28.48
C ARG A 273 -16.82 -5.79 28.60
N MET A 274 -15.55 -5.56 28.24
CA MET A 274 -14.93 -4.22 28.27
C MET A 274 -15.26 -3.46 26.99
N HIS A 275 -15.26 -2.12 27.04
CA HIS A 275 -15.16 -1.32 25.82
C HIS A 275 -13.77 -1.48 25.21
N VAL A 276 -13.64 -1.25 23.91
CA VAL A 276 -12.37 -1.36 23.20
C VAL A 276 -12.19 -0.15 22.27
N VAL A 277 -11.05 0.51 22.38
CA VAL A 277 -10.64 1.56 21.44
C VAL A 277 -9.32 1.13 20.81
N LEU A 278 -9.37 0.75 19.55
CA LEU A 278 -8.24 0.34 18.73
C LEU A 278 -7.81 1.50 17.83
N VAL A 279 -6.75 2.19 18.23
CA VAL A 279 -6.16 3.30 17.48
C VAL A 279 -5.07 2.76 16.56
N THR A 280 -5.30 2.90 15.26
CA THR A 280 -4.31 2.68 14.20
C THR A 280 -3.74 4.05 13.81
N VAL A 281 -2.48 4.28 14.13
CA VAL A 281 -1.79 5.56 13.92
C VAL A 281 -1.09 5.55 12.56
N GLU A 282 -1.47 6.48 11.69
CA GLU A 282 -0.88 6.70 10.37
C GLU A 282 0.64 6.74 10.43
N SER A 283 1.32 5.90 9.64
CA SER A 283 2.76 5.96 9.38
C SER A 283 3.65 5.97 10.63
N LEU A 284 3.20 5.41 11.77
CA LEU A 284 3.93 5.41 13.04
C LEU A 284 4.88 4.21 13.14
N GLY A 285 5.99 4.26 12.40
CA GLY A 285 7.07 3.28 12.53
C GLY A 285 7.68 3.25 13.94
N ALA A 286 8.13 2.08 14.38
CA ALA A 286 8.76 1.90 15.68
C ALA A 286 10.03 2.77 15.83
N GLU A 287 10.69 3.14 14.73
CA GLU A 287 11.89 3.99 14.73
C GLU A 287 11.68 5.40 15.29
N PHE A 288 10.44 5.85 15.45
CA PHE A 288 10.15 7.17 16.03
C PHE A 288 10.03 7.16 17.55
N LEU A 289 9.86 5.99 18.17
CA LEU A 289 9.55 5.90 19.58
C LEU A 289 10.82 5.81 20.42
N GLY A 290 10.89 6.58 21.51
CA GLY A 290 11.98 6.48 22.49
C GLY A 290 12.01 5.12 23.19
N ALA A 291 10.85 4.48 23.37
CA ALA A 291 10.74 3.10 23.84
C ALA A 291 11.51 2.10 22.94
N TYR A 292 11.74 2.43 21.67
CA TYR A 292 12.50 1.62 20.72
C TYR A 292 13.93 2.13 20.49
N GLY A 293 14.36 3.13 21.26
CA GLY A 293 15.72 3.68 21.23
C GLY A 293 15.87 4.98 20.43
N ASN A 294 14.79 5.58 19.93
CA ASN A 294 14.86 6.91 19.31
C ASN A 294 15.22 7.97 20.36
N ALA A 295 16.19 8.83 20.05
CA ALA A 295 16.69 9.85 20.99
C ALA A 295 16.13 11.27 20.74
N ASP A 296 15.30 11.45 19.71
CA ASP A 296 14.81 12.75 19.25
C ASP A 296 13.64 13.30 20.11
N GLY A 297 13.12 12.49 21.03
CA GLY A 297 12.07 12.90 21.97
C GLY A 297 10.73 13.22 21.29
N LEU A 298 10.41 12.50 20.22
CA LEU A 298 9.21 12.73 19.41
C LEU A 298 7.94 12.17 20.07
N THR A 299 8.03 11.15 20.92
CA THR A 299 6.84 10.44 21.43
C THR A 299 6.77 10.35 22.96
N PRO A 300 6.84 11.47 23.71
CA PRO A 300 6.89 11.44 25.17
C PRO A 300 5.66 10.77 25.81
N ASN A 301 4.46 10.91 25.23
CA ASN A 301 3.24 10.29 25.78
C ASN A 301 3.22 8.78 25.55
N LEU A 302 3.54 8.32 24.34
CA LEU A 302 3.60 6.90 24.00
C LEU A 302 4.75 6.20 24.74
N ASP A 303 5.89 6.86 24.94
CA ASP A 303 7.01 6.30 25.72
C ASP A 303 6.65 6.12 27.19
N ARG A 304 5.88 7.06 27.76
CA ARG A 304 5.30 6.90 29.10
C ARG A 304 4.29 5.75 29.10
N LEU A 305 3.40 5.73 28.13
CA LEU A 305 2.35 4.73 28.02
C LEU A 305 2.92 3.31 27.88
N ALA A 306 4.04 3.13 27.16
CA ALA A 306 4.70 1.84 27.01
C ALA A 306 5.13 1.23 28.35
N ARG A 307 5.48 2.04 29.36
CA ARG A 307 5.82 1.57 30.71
C ARG A 307 4.59 1.20 31.54
N GLU A 308 3.42 1.73 31.17
CA GLU A 308 2.14 1.53 31.85
C GLU A 308 1.24 0.50 31.15
N SER A 309 1.72 -0.11 30.06
CA SER A 309 0.94 -0.98 29.17
C SER A 309 1.52 -2.38 29.09
N LEU A 310 0.72 -3.31 28.56
CA LEU A 310 1.25 -4.51 27.95
C LEU A 310 1.84 -4.11 26.58
N TRP A 311 3.17 -4.03 26.52
CA TRP A 311 3.93 -3.56 25.37
C TRP A 311 4.53 -4.73 24.60
N PHE A 312 4.08 -4.90 23.34
CA PHE A 312 4.66 -5.85 22.41
C PHE A 312 5.75 -5.15 21.61
N THR A 313 6.98 -5.65 21.71
CA THR A 313 8.15 -4.94 21.18
C THR A 313 8.53 -5.38 19.78
N ASN A 314 8.02 -6.51 19.29
CA ASN A 314 8.49 -7.13 18.04
C ASN A 314 7.34 -7.41 17.07
N VAL A 315 6.55 -6.37 16.78
CA VAL A 315 5.39 -6.42 15.90
C VAL A 315 5.75 -5.88 14.52
N TYR A 316 5.38 -6.62 13.46
CA TYR A 316 5.61 -6.22 12.08
C TYR A 316 4.29 -6.03 11.33
N ALA A 317 4.14 -4.86 10.70
CA ALA A 317 3.09 -4.55 9.75
C ALA A 317 3.10 -5.57 8.59
N THR A 318 1.92 -5.88 8.06
CA THR A 318 1.85 -6.77 6.88
C THR A 318 2.22 -6.06 5.58
N GLY A 319 2.16 -4.74 5.57
CA GLY A 319 2.36 -3.92 4.38
C GLY A 319 2.94 -2.56 4.72
N ASN A 320 3.12 -1.75 3.68
CA ASN A 320 3.65 -0.39 3.73
C ASN A 320 2.59 0.67 3.35
N ARG A 321 1.30 0.34 3.53
CA ARG A 321 0.15 1.16 3.14
C ARG A 321 -0.95 1.06 4.17
N THR A 322 -1.66 2.16 4.40
CA THR A 322 -2.77 2.25 5.34
C THR A 322 -3.79 1.16 5.13
N VAL A 323 -4.26 0.97 3.88
CA VAL A 323 -5.23 -0.08 3.54
C VAL A 323 -4.71 -1.51 3.78
N ARG A 324 -3.39 -1.75 3.85
CA ARG A 324 -2.83 -3.05 4.24
C ARG A 324 -2.81 -3.22 5.75
N GLY A 325 -2.50 -2.16 6.49
CA GLY A 325 -2.63 -2.14 7.94
C GLY A 325 -4.05 -2.39 8.40
N LEU A 326 -5.01 -1.66 7.81
CA LEU A 326 -6.43 -1.83 8.08
C LEU A 326 -6.92 -3.23 7.68
N GLU A 327 -6.52 -3.75 6.51
CA GLU A 327 -6.79 -5.15 6.12
C GLU A 327 -6.30 -6.15 7.17
N ALA A 328 -5.06 -6.00 7.66
CA ALA A 328 -4.49 -6.93 8.63
C ALA A 328 -5.17 -6.86 10.00
N VAL A 329 -5.46 -5.66 10.49
CA VAL A 329 -6.08 -5.44 11.80
C VAL A 329 -7.55 -5.86 11.79
N THR A 330 -8.26 -5.63 10.68
CA THR A 330 -9.69 -5.95 10.55
C THR A 330 -9.93 -7.40 10.16
N LEU A 331 -9.19 -7.94 9.18
CA LEU A 331 -9.42 -9.29 8.66
C LEU A 331 -8.50 -10.34 9.28
N ALA A 332 -7.39 -9.97 9.91
CA ALA A 332 -6.39 -10.91 10.44
C ALA A 332 -5.96 -12.00 9.43
N LEU A 333 -5.80 -11.58 8.17
CA LEU A 333 -5.41 -12.42 7.04
C LEU A 333 -4.03 -12.01 6.52
N PRO A 334 -3.11 -12.95 6.21
CA PRO A 334 -1.87 -12.64 5.51
C PRO A 334 -2.13 -11.82 4.24
N PRO A 335 -1.26 -10.84 3.91
CA PRO A 335 -1.48 -9.98 2.76
C PRO A 335 -1.38 -10.79 1.47
N THR A 336 -2.35 -10.62 0.58
CA THR A 336 -2.33 -11.28 -0.74
C THR A 336 -1.68 -10.38 -1.80
N PRO A 337 -0.97 -10.91 -2.82
CA PRO A 337 -0.34 -10.10 -3.87
C PRO A 337 -1.29 -9.12 -4.55
N GLY A 338 -0.78 -7.95 -4.95
CA GLY A 338 -1.56 -6.91 -5.62
C GLY A 338 -2.06 -5.81 -4.67
N GLN A 339 -3.26 -5.31 -4.89
CA GLN A 339 -3.89 -4.25 -4.09
C GLN A 339 -4.44 -4.79 -2.76
N SER A 340 -4.66 -3.99 -1.71
CA SER A 340 -5.35 -4.46 -0.48
C SER A 340 -6.76 -4.97 -0.78
N ILE A 341 -7.23 -6.01 -0.08
CA ILE A 341 -8.63 -6.47 -0.15
C ILE A 341 -9.62 -5.32 0.09
N VAL A 342 -9.26 -4.34 0.93
CA VAL A 342 -10.07 -3.12 1.19
C VAL A 342 -10.47 -2.39 -0.09
N ARG A 343 -9.67 -2.50 -1.16
CA ARG A 343 -9.93 -1.83 -2.45
C ARG A 343 -10.27 -2.78 -3.60
N ARG A 344 -10.35 -4.09 -3.35
CA ARG A 344 -10.69 -5.09 -4.37
C ARG A 344 -12.21 -5.25 -4.52
N PRO A 345 -12.68 -5.77 -5.66
CA PRO A 345 -14.05 -6.27 -5.78
C PRO A 345 -14.35 -7.38 -4.77
N ASN A 346 -15.63 -7.59 -4.45
CA ASN A 346 -16.12 -8.63 -3.54
C ASN A 346 -15.51 -8.54 -2.13
N ASN A 347 -15.28 -7.33 -1.65
CA ASN A 347 -14.75 -7.04 -0.32
C ASN A 347 -15.85 -6.74 0.72
N ASP A 348 -17.08 -7.14 0.43
CA ASP A 348 -18.27 -7.02 1.28
C ASP A 348 -18.55 -8.33 2.02
N ALA A 349 -19.17 -8.24 3.20
CA ALA A 349 -19.56 -9.36 4.06
C ALA A 349 -18.43 -10.39 4.22
N LEU A 350 -17.25 -9.92 4.62
CA LEU A 350 -16.09 -10.71 5.00
C LEU A 350 -16.09 -10.93 6.51
N PHE A 351 -15.63 -12.10 6.94
CA PHE A 351 -15.40 -12.36 8.36
C PHE A 351 -14.35 -11.37 8.90
N SER A 352 -14.72 -10.58 9.90
CA SER A 352 -13.94 -9.44 10.34
C SER A 352 -13.88 -9.34 11.85
N LEU A 353 -12.98 -8.50 12.37
CA LEU A 353 -12.98 -8.15 13.79
C LEU A 353 -14.29 -7.46 14.18
N GLY A 354 -14.88 -6.70 13.26
CA GLY A 354 -16.19 -6.07 13.43
C GLY A 354 -17.28 -7.11 13.65
N SER A 355 -17.35 -8.13 12.81
CA SER A 355 -18.38 -9.18 12.93
C SER A 355 -18.24 -9.92 14.26
N VAL A 356 -17.02 -10.30 14.66
CA VAL A 356 -16.80 -10.93 15.98
C VAL A 356 -17.30 -10.07 17.16
N PHE A 357 -17.09 -8.74 17.11
CA PHE A 357 -17.60 -7.85 18.15
C PHE A 357 -19.11 -7.65 18.05
N GLU A 358 -19.67 -7.56 16.84
CA GLU A 358 -21.11 -7.46 16.61
C GLU A 358 -21.84 -8.70 17.15
N ASP A 359 -21.34 -9.90 16.87
CA ASP A 359 -21.84 -11.19 17.36
C ASP A 359 -21.85 -11.26 18.89
N LYS A 360 -20.92 -10.54 19.53
CA LYS A 360 -20.84 -10.37 21.00
C LYS A 360 -21.76 -9.29 21.55
N GLY A 361 -22.52 -8.63 20.68
CA GLY A 361 -23.50 -7.59 21.01
C GLY A 361 -22.91 -6.20 21.18
N TYR A 362 -21.70 -5.95 20.69
CA TYR A 362 -21.06 -4.63 20.79
C TYR A 362 -21.69 -3.63 19.81
N GLY A 363 -21.58 -2.33 20.11
CA GLY A 363 -21.65 -1.30 19.10
C GLY A 363 -20.29 -1.20 18.41
N VAL A 364 -20.25 -1.36 17.09
CA VAL A 364 -19.01 -1.41 16.31
C VAL A 364 -18.88 -0.17 15.44
N LEU A 365 -17.77 0.55 15.62
CA LEU A 365 -17.53 1.86 15.02
C LEU A 365 -16.20 1.84 14.28
N PHE A 366 -16.18 2.38 13.06
CA PHE A 366 -14.94 2.79 12.41
C PHE A 366 -14.89 4.31 12.35
N ALA A 367 -13.85 4.95 12.88
CA ALA A 367 -13.74 6.40 12.95
C ALA A 367 -12.53 6.93 12.18
N TYR A 368 -12.75 7.90 11.30
CA TYR A 368 -11.71 8.47 10.44
C TYR A 368 -11.75 10.00 10.35
N GLY A 369 -10.60 10.65 10.45
CA GLY A 369 -10.50 12.13 10.43
C GLY A 369 -10.66 12.75 9.04
N GLY A 370 -10.52 11.95 7.98
CA GLY A 370 -10.67 12.38 6.58
C GLY A 370 -12.05 12.08 6.02
N TYR A 371 -12.18 12.16 4.69
CA TYR A 371 -13.37 11.65 4.01
C TYR A 371 -13.18 10.17 3.70
N GLY A 372 -13.98 9.29 4.31
CA GLY A 372 -13.77 7.86 4.19
C GLY A 372 -14.14 7.23 2.84
N TYR A 373 -14.55 8.02 1.84
CA TYR A 373 -14.58 7.53 0.45
C TYR A 373 -13.17 7.30 -0.11
N PHE A 374 -12.18 8.04 0.41
CA PHE A 374 -10.78 7.83 0.09
C PHE A 374 -10.38 6.40 0.44
N ASP A 375 -9.62 5.76 -0.45
CA ASP A 375 -9.17 4.37 -0.31
C ASP A 375 -10.27 3.33 -0.04
N ASN A 376 -11.54 3.64 -0.38
CA ASN A 376 -12.71 2.77 -0.21
C ASN A 376 -13.03 2.43 1.27
N MET A 377 -12.58 3.24 2.23
CA MET A 377 -12.69 2.91 3.66
C MET A 377 -14.15 2.77 4.14
N ASN A 378 -15.01 3.77 3.96
CA ASN A 378 -16.40 3.69 4.44
C ASN A 378 -17.15 2.53 3.80
N ALA A 379 -17.05 2.38 2.48
CA ALA A 379 -17.73 1.30 1.77
C ALA A 379 -17.27 -0.08 2.25
N PHE A 380 -15.98 -0.24 2.55
CA PHE A 380 -15.46 -1.47 3.14
C PHE A 380 -15.98 -1.67 4.58
N PHE A 381 -15.78 -0.71 5.48
CA PHE A 381 -16.16 -0.89 6.89
C PHE A 381 -17.68 -1.02 7.08
N ASP A 382 -18.50 -0.22 6.39
CA ASP A 382 -19.96 -0.32 6.43
C ASP A 382 -20.48 -1.67 5.90
N ALA A 383 -19.74 -2.30 4.96
CA ALA A 383 -20.10 -3.60 4.41
C ALA A 383 -19.54 -4.80 5.20
N ASN A 384 -18.82 -4.56 6.29
CA ASN A 384 -18.16 -5.59 7.11
C ASN A 384 -18.41 -5.35 8.61
N ASP A 385 -19.65 -4.98 8.97
CA ASP A 385 -20.19 -4.97 10.34
C ASP A 385 -19.67 -3.84 11.24
N TYR A 386 -19.23 -2.73 10.62
CA TYR A 386 -18.95 -1.47 11.30
C TYR A 386 -19.99 -0.41 10.91
N ARG A 387 -20.23 0.54 11.81
CA ARG A 387 -20.76 1.86 11.43
C ARG A 387 -19.57 2.79 11.20
N ALA A 388 -19.34 3.21 9.96
CA ALA A 388 -18.32 4.21 9.66
C ALA A 388 -18.81 5.62 10.07
N VAL A 389 -17.94 6.36 10.73
CA VAL A 389 -18.06 7.80 10.97
C VAL A 389 -16.80 8.48 10.45
N ASP A 390 -16.99 9.59 9.76
CA ASP A 390 -15.88 10.31 9.16
C ASP A 390 -15.95 11.81 9.44
N ARG A 391 -15.10 12.59 8.76
CA ARG A 391 -15.08 14.06 8.84
C ARG A 391 -16.46 14.71 8.73
N ARG A 392 -17.40 14.15 7.96
CA ARG A 392 -18.73 14.73 7.74
C ARG A 392 -19.61 14.70 8.98
N ASP A 393 -19.30 13.80 9.91
CA ASP A 393 -20.02 13.65 11.17
C ASP A 393 -19.45 14.57 12.27
N ILE A 394 -18.34 15.27 12.02
CA ILE A 394 -17.76 16.26 12.93
C ILE A 394 -18.44 17.62 12.73
N PRO A 395 -19.04 18.22 13.77
CA PRO A 395 -19.63 19.54 13.65
C PRO A 395 -18.60 20.58 13.22
N SER A 396 -18.89 21.34 12.15
CA SER A 396 -17.95 22.31 11.56
C SER A 396 -17.44 23.34 12.56
N GLY A 397 -18.27 23.77 13.51
CA GLY A 397 -17.89 24.70 14.57
C GLY A 397 -16.86 24.17 15.58
N ARG A 398 -16.53 22.87 15.53
CA ARG A 398 -15.48 22.25 16.36
C ARG A 398 -14.18 21.97 15.60
N ILE A 399 -14.18 22.13 14.28
CA ILE A 399 -12.98 21.92 13.45
C ILE A 399 -12.18 23.21 13.47
N ALA A 400 -11.19 23.28 14.36
CA ALA A 400 -10.27 24.42 14.43
C ALA A 400 -9.17 24.33 13.37
N PHE A 401 -8.86 23.12 12.90
CA PHE A 401 -7.87 22.86 11.87
C PHE A 401 -8.22 21.65 11.02
N GLU A 402 -7.95 21.78 9.71
CA GLU A 402 -8.01 20.70 8.73
C GLU A 402 -7.04 20.97 7.58
N ASN A 403 -6.62 19.91 6.90
CA ASN A 403 -5.88 19.99 5.64
C ASN A 403 -6.54 19.09 4.59
N ILE A 404 -5.84 18.79 3.49
CA ILE A 404 -6.41 17.96 2.41
C ILE A 404 -6.75 16.53 2.86
N TRP A 405 -6.06 16.00 3.87
CA TRP A 405 -6.26 14.64 4.37
C TRP A 405 -7.43 14.53 5.33
N GLY A 406 -7.67 15.56 6.13
CA GLY A 406 -8.75 15.52 7.12
C GLY A 406 -8.62 16.58 8.20
N VAL A 407 -9.43 16.41 9.24
CA VAL A 407 -9.29 17.18 10.48
C VAL A 407 -8.03 16.76 11.23
N ALA A 408 -7.57 17.62 12.13
CA ALA A 408 -6.49 17.26 13.06
C ALA A 408 -6.90 16.08 13.96
N ASP A 409 -5.93 15.25 14.36
CA ASP A 409 -6.18 14.06 15.20
C ASP A 409 -6.90 14.41 16.52
N GLU A 410 -6.67 15.61 17.07
CA GLU A 410 -7.36 16.07 18.28
C GLU A 410 -8.89 16.19 18.12
N HIS A 411 -9.36 16.48 16.90
CA HIS A 411 -10.78 16.58 16.57
C HIS A 411 -11.40 15.22 16.28
N LEU A 412 -10.65 14.31 15.62
CA LEU A 412 -11.05 12.92 15.46
C LEU A 412 -11.25 12.25 16.83
N PHE A 413 -10.30 12.42 17.75
CA PHE A 413 -10.42 11.85 19.09
C PHE A 413 -11.57 12.47 19.89
N ASP A 414 -11.85 13.76 19.73
CA ASP A 414 -13.02 14.40 20.33
C ASP A 414 -14.33 13.80 19.79
N GLN A 415 -14.39 13.49 18.48
CA GLN A 415 -15.52 12.79 17.88
C GLN A 415 -15.69 11.37 18.44
N VAL A 416 -14.61 10.61 18.63
CA VAL A 416 -14.68 9.26 19.22
C VAL A 416 -15.26 9.31 20.65
N ILE A 417 -14.83 10.28 21.47
CA ILE A 417 -15.39 10.48 22.82
C ILE A 417 -16.88 10.80 22.75
N ASP A 418 -17.27 11.71 21.87
CA ASP A 418 -18.68 12.09 21.70
C ASP A 418 -19.54 10.90 21.26
N GLU A 419 -19.00 10.05 20.38
CA GLU A 419 -19.71 8.86 19.93
C GLU A 419 -19.89 7.83 21.05
N PHE A 420 -18.86 7.65 21.88
CA PHE A 420 -18.99 6.84 23.09
C PHE A 420 -20.04 7.39 24.04
N ASP A 421 -19.97 8.69 24.35
CA ASP A 421 -20.90 9.36 25.26
C ASP A 421 -22.34 9.27 24.73
N ARG A 422 -22.54 9.43 23.41
CA ARG A 422 -23.85 9.32 22.76
C ARG A 422 -24.43 7.91 22.79
N GLU A 423 -23.63 6.92 22.37
CA GLU A 423 -24.08 5.52 22.31
C GLU A 423 -24.35 4.95 23.71
N LEU A 424 -23.51 5.28 24.71
CA LEU A 424 -23.71 4.83 26.08
C LEU A 424 -24.85 5.57 26.79
N ALA A 425 -25.13 6.82 26.45
CA ALA A 425 -26.34 7.49 26.92
C ALA A 425 -27.60 6.82 26.38
N ALA A 426 -27.59 6.36 25.12
CA ALA A 426 -28.72 5.68 24.50
C ALA A 426 -28.85 4.21 24.95
N ARG A 427 -27.73 3.51 25.15
CA ARG A 427 -27.67 2.06 25.46
C ARG A 427 -26.57 1.76 26.50
N PRO A 428 -26.77 2.09 27.79
CA PRO A 428 -25.72 2.00 28.81
C PRO A 428 -25.08 0.62 29.00
N ALA A 429 -25.84 -0.45 28.72
CA ALA A 429 -25.38 -1.84 28.88
C ALA A 429 -24.68 -2.41 27.63
N ARG A 430 -24.65 -1.68 26.51
CA ARG A 430 -24.04 -2.14 25.26
C ARG A 430 -22.58 -1.71 25.22
N PRO A 431 -21.59 -2.62 25.29
CA PRO A 431 -20.20 -2.23 25.16
C PRO A 431 -19.88 -1.79 23.73
N LEU A 432 -18.83 -0.98 23.55
CA LEU A 432 -18.46 -0.38 22.28
C LEU A 432 -17.07 -0.86 21.86
N PHE A 433 -16.91 -1.12 20.57
CA PHE A 433 -15.64 -1.31 19.91
C PHE A 433 -15.48 -0.20 18.87
N ALA A 434 -14.48 0.66 19.04
CA ALA A 434 -14.08 1.64 18.04
C ALA A 434 -12.72 1.31 17.45
N HIS A 435 -12.69 1.19 16.13
CA HIS A 435 -11.47 1.15 15.34
C HIS A 435 -11.23 2.55 14.75
N VAL A 436 -10.17 3.21 15.20
CA VAL A 436 -9.86 4.62 14.87
C VAL A 436 -8.64 4.65 13.95
N MET A 437 -8.71 5.41 12.87
CA MET A 437 -7.59 5.66 11.95
C MET A 437 -7.21 7.14 11.95
N THR A 438 -5.99 7.47 12.38
CA THR A 438 -5.51 8.87 12.44
C THR A 438 -5.12 9.42 11.06
N THR A 439 -4.90 10.73 10.95
CA THR A 439 -4.62 11.39 9.65
C THR A 439 -3.45 12.37 9.67
N SER A 440 -3.06 12.88 10.84
CA SER A 440 -2.18 14.06 10.90
C SER A 440 -0.71 13.76 10.54
N ASN A 441 -0.25 12.52 10.68
CA ASN A 441 1.11 12.08 10.31
C ASN A 441 1.27 11.83 8.79
N HIS A 442 0.75 12.76 7.99
CA HIS A 442 0.79 12.70 6.53
C HIS A 442 1.34 14.02 5.97
N GLN A 443 2.16 13.96 4.92
CA GLN A 443 2.65 15.14 4.21
C GLN A 443 1.46 15.98 3.73
N PRO A 444 1.36 17.31 3.98
CA PRO A 444 2.41 18.29 4.29
C PRO A 444 2.90 18.37 5.75
N PHE A 445 2.48 17.47 6.64
CA PHE A 445 2.86 17.46 8.06
C PHE A 445 2.38 18.71 8.83
N THR A 446 1.18 19.19 8.50
CA THR A 446 0.57 20.37 9.12
C THR A 446 -0.44 19.97 10.20
N TYR A 447 -0.50 20.76 11.26
CA TYR A 447 -1.31 20.55 12.47
C TYR A 447 -1.53 21.90 13.19
N PRO A 448 -2.45 22.00 14.18
CA PRO A 448 -2.65 23.22 14.96
C PRO A 448 -1.38 23.73 15.66
N GLU A 449 -1.14 25.04 15.58
CA GLU A 449 -0.06 25.69 16.32
C GLU A 449 -0.26 25.65 17.85
N GLY A 450 0.84 25.78 18.60
CA GLY A 450 0.81 25.90 20.07
C GLY A 450 0.47 24.61 20.82
N ARG A 451 0.49 23.45 20.15
CA ARG A 451 0.27 22.13 20.77
C ARG A 451 1.56 21.44 21.18
N ILE A 452 2.60 21.62 20.38
CA ILE A 452 3.95 21.07 20.59
C ILE A 452 5.01 22.13 20.27
N ASP A 453 6.26 21.82 20.56
CA ASP A 453 7.45 22.66 20.36
C ASP A 453 8.04 22.62 18.94
N ILE A 454 7.43 21.86 18.02
CA ILE A 454 7.84 21.81 16.60
C ILE A 454 6.81 22.56 15.75
N PRO A 455 7.21 23.56 14.94
CA PRO A 455 6.28 24.28 14.08
C PRO A 455 5.62 23.39 13.01
N PRO A 456 4.33 23.59 12.69
CA PRO A 456 3.63 22.83 11.65
C PRO A 456 4.33 22.91 10.29
N GLY A 457 4.29 21.81 9.52
CA GLY A 457 4.81 21.75 8.15
C GLY A 457 6.34 21.64 8.04
N THR A 458 7.06 21.55 9.16
CA THR A 458 8.53 21.47 9.17
C THR A 458 9.08 20.06 8.93
N GLY A 459 8.21 19.04 8.95
CA GLY A 459 8.56 17.66 8.61
C GLY A 459 7.83 16.62 9.45
N ARG A 460 8.07 15.34 9.13
CA ARG A 460 7.41 14.20 9.76
C ARG A 460 7.60 14.14 11.28
N GLY A 461 8.77 14.52 11.80
CA GLY A 461 9.02 14.52 13.25
C GLY A 461 8.02 15.38 14.03
N GLY A 462 7.66 16.55 13.49
CA GLY A 462 6.61 17.40 14.07
C GLY A 462 5.23 16.74 14.05
N ALA A 463 4.87 16.11 12.93
CA ALA A 463 3.59 15.42 12.80
C ALA A 463 3.48 14.21 13.73
N VAL A 464 4.55 13.43 13.89
CA VAL A 464 4.63 12.32 14.86
C VAL A 464 4.45 12.84 16.28
N LYS A 465 5.17 13.91 16.66
CA LYS A 465 5.05 14.51 18.00
C LYS A 465 3.67 15.11 18.25
N TYR A 466 3.01 15.62 17.21
CA TYR A 466 1.64 16.09 17.28
C TYR A 466 0.65 14.93 17.49
N SER A 467 0.78 13.83 16.75
CA SER A 467 -0.05 12.64 16.94
C SER A 467 0.15 12.01 18.32
N ASP A 468 1.38 11.98 18.84
CA ASP A 468 1.68 11.59 20.24
C ASP A 468 0.94 12.49 21.25
N PHE A 469 1.03 13.82 21.07
CA PHE A 469 0.28 14.79 21.87
C PHE A 469 -1.24 14.53 21.81
N ALA A 470 -1.79 14.33 20.62
CA ALA A 470 -3.22 14.12 20.41
C ALA A 470 -3.72 12.84 21.11
N ILE A 471 -2.94 11.76 21.07
CA ILE A 471 -3.22 10.52 21.80
C ILE A 471 -3.15 10.75 23.32
N GLY A 472 -2.14 11.49 23.80
CA GLY A 472 -2.05 11.87 25.22
C GLY A 472 -3.29 12.64 25.69
N ARG A 473 -3.66 13.70 24.96
CA ARG A 473 -4.88 14.49 25.20
C ARG A 473 -6.15 13.64 25.16
N PHE A 474 -6.25 12.71 24.22
CA PHE A 474 -7.38 11.79 24.13
C PHE A 474 -7.51 10.93 25.39
N LEU A 475 -6.43 10.30 25.84
CA LEU A 475 -6.43 9.48 27.05
C LEU A 475 -6.73 10.30 28.31
N GLU A 476 -6.24 11.53 28.40
CA GLU A 476 -6.57 12.45 29.51
C GLU A 476 -8.06 12.82 29.54
N LYS A 477 -8.64 13.16 28.39
CA LYS A 477 -10.08 13.45 28.29
C LYS A 477 -10.92 12.21 28.57
N ALA A 478 -10.53 11.06 28.02
CA ALA A 478 -11.19 9.79 28.25
C ALA A 478 -11.19 9.45 29.75
N ARG A 479 -10.09 9.69 30.47
CA ARG A 479 -9.99 9.45 31.92
C ARG A 479 -11.05 10.20 32.75
N ALA A 480 -11.57 11.30 32.24
CA ALA A 480 -12.65 12.05 32.88
C ALA A 480 -14.06 11.45 32.62
N ARG A 481 -14.16 10.35 31.87
CA ARG A 481 -15.42 9.68 31.51
C ARG A 481 -15.66 8.43 32.35
N PRO A 482 -16.93 8.12 32.72
CA PRO A 482 -17.25 6.95 33.53
C PRO A 482 -16.82 5.62 32.90
N TRP A 483 -16.83 5.54 31.57
CA TRP A 483 -16.52 4.31 30.83
C TRP A 483 -15.02 3.98 30.78
N PHE A 484 -14.12 4.91 31.13
CA PHE A 484 -12.67 4.70 30.99
C PHE A 484 -12.13 3.52 31.78
N ALA A 485 -12.64 3.31 32.99
CA ALA A 485 -12.18 2.23 33.87
C ALA A 485 -12.45 0.84 33.28
N ASP A 486 -13.43 0.73 32.38
CA ASP A 486 -13.83 -0.51 31.71
C ASP A 486 -13.42 -0.53 30.24
N THR A 487 -12.43 0.27 29.83
CA THR A 487 -11.95 0.36 28.44
C THR A 487 -10.56 -0.22 28.26
N LEU A 488 -10.40 -1.01 27.20
CA LEU A 488 -9.14 -1.47 26.64
C LEU A 488 -8.71 -0.55 25.50
N PHE A 489 -7.64 0.22 25.70
CA PHE A 489 -7.04 1.04 24.66
C PHE A 489 -5.91 0.24 23.99
N VAL A 490 -6.02 0.02 22.69
CA VAL A 490 -5.00 -0.65 21.88
C VAL A 490 -4.45 0.37 20.91
N ILE A 491 -3.17 0.73 21.02
CA ILE A 491 -2.51 1.71 20.16
C ILE A 491 -1.45 1.01 19.34
N THR A 492 -1.61 1.05 18.01
CA THR A 492 -0.69 0.47 17.05
C THR A 492 -0.56 1.36 15.81
N ALA A 493 0.21 0.94 14.82
CA ALA A 493 0.29 1.62 13.53
C ALA A 493 -0.33 0.76 12.42
N ASP A 494 -0.72 1.41 11.33
CA ASP A 494 -1.08 0.75 10.08
C ASP A 494 0.16 0.22 9.35
N HIS A 495 1.24 1.00 9.33
CA HIS A 495 2.55 0.64 8.81
C HIS A 495 3.66 1.56 9.34
N GLY A 496 4.91 1.26 8.97
CA GLY A 496 6.06 2.13 9.22
C GLY A 496 6.15 3.32 8.27
N ALA A 497 7.07 4.25 8.53
CA ALA A 497 7.11 5.56 7.88
C ALA A 497 7.54 5.55 6.40
N SER A 498 8.23 4.50 5.97
CA SER A 498 8.83 4.44 4.65
C SER A 498 8.84 3.02 4.11
N ALA A 499 8.49 2.89 2.83
CA ALA A 499 8.69 1.67 2.07
C ALA A 499 10.16 1.46 1.65
N ARG A 500 11.06 2.44 1.89
CA ARG A 500 12.44 2.42 1.38
C ARG A 500 13.40 1.63 2.27
N GLY A 501 14.25 0.83 1.64
CA GLY A 501 15.45 0.29 2.26
C GLY A 501 16.37 -0.40 1.25
N SER A 502 17.36 -1.13 1.76
CA SER A 502 18.46 -1.70 0.96
C SER A 502 18.12 -3.02 0.26
N SER A 503 16.94 -3.59 0.54
CA SER A 503 16.47 -4.88 0.04
C SER A 503 15.05 -4.80 -0.52
N GLN A 504 14.58 -5.87 -1.17
CA GLN A 504 13.23 -5.92 -1.78
C GLN A 504 12.08 -5.81 -0.77
N ILE A 505 12.31 -6.30 0.45
CA ILE A 505 11.42 -6.10 1.59
C ILE A 505 12.31 -5.64 2.75
N PRO A 506 12.41 -4.33 3.01
CA PRO A 506 13.20 -3.81 4.12
C PRO A 506 12.47 -4.07 5.44
N VAL A 507 12.59 -5.30 5.96
CA VAL A 507 11.85 -5.80 7.13
C VAL A 507 11.98 -4.86 8.33
N GLU A 508 13.13 -4.22 8.51
CA GLU A 508 13.39 -3.24 9.57
C GLU A 508 12.39 -2.07 9.57
N ARG A 509 11.85 -1.70 8.39
CA ARG A 509 10.86 -0.63 8.20
C ARG A 509 9.42 -1.05 8.47
N TYR A 510 9.16 -2.35 8.65
CA TYR A 510 7.82 -2.86 8.93
C TYR A 510 7.56 -2.96 10.43
N ARG A 511 8.56 -2.71 11.29
CA ARG A 511 8.35 -2.77 12.74
C ARG A 511 7.49 -1.62 13.22
N ILE A 512 6.42 -1.93 13.95
CA ILE A 512 5.43 -0.98 14.45
C ILE A 512 5.23 -1.11 15.96
N PRO A 513 4.79 -0.05 16.66
CA PRO A 513 4.43 -0.16 18.06
C PRO A 513 3.11 -0.91 18.25
N LEU A 514 2.98 -1.58 19.39
CA LEU A 514 1.71 -2.11 19.89
C LEU A 514 1.68 -2.01 21.41
N LEU A 515 0.80 -1.15 21.91
CA LEU A 515 0.58 -0.89 23.33
C LEU A 515 -0.87 -1.25 23.67
N VAL A 516 -1.05 -2.10 24.69
CA VAL A 516 -2.37 -2.42 25.23
C VAL A 516 -2.48 -1.86 26.65
N TYR A 517 -3.31 -0.85 26.80
CA TYR A 517 -3.49 -0.06 28.02
C TYR A 517 -4.92 -0.21 28.56
N ALA A 518 -5.03 -0.77 29.76
CA ALA A 518 -6.28 -0.79 30.54
C ALA A 518 -5.91 -0.76 32.02
N PRO A 519 -5.78 0.43 32.63
CA PRO A 519 -5.25 0.56 33.99
C PRO A 519 -6.13 -0.19 34.99
N GLY A 520 -5.50 -1.05 35.81
CA GLY A 520 -6.20 -1.91 36.78
C GLY A 520 -6.80 -3.20 36.20
N LEU A 521 -6.83 -3.34 34.86
CA LEU A 521 -7.46 -4.46 34.16
C LEU A 521 -6.48 -5.29 33.32
N VAL A 522 -5.37 -4.69 32.89
CA VAL A 522 -4.23 -5.35 32.24
C VAL A 522 -2.96 -4.89 32.95
N ALA A 523 -2.17 -5.82 33.45
CA ALA A 523 -0.92 -5.50 34.12
C ALA A 523 0.15 -5.04 33.10
N PRO A 524 0.95 -4.00 33.40
CA PRO A 524 2.07 -3.63 32.55
C PRO A 524 3.07 -4.77 32.43
N ALA A 525 3.48 -5.09 31.20
CA ALA A 525 4.48 -6.10 30.93
C ALA A 525 5.07 -5.90 29.55
N ARG A 526 6.28 -6.44 29.33
CA ARG A 526 6.96 -6.41 28.05
C ARG A 526 6.88 -7.79 27.38
N VAL A 527 6.48 -7.84 26.11
CA VAL A 527 6.37 -9.05 25.31
C VAL A 527 7.28 -8.93 24.09
N ASP A 528 8.39 -9.67 24.10
CA ASP A 528 9.42 -9.62 23.05
C ASP A 528 9.25 -10.68 21.94
N ARG A 529 8.09 -11.34 21.90
CA ARG A 529 7.78 -12.37 20.89
C ARG A 529 7.58 -11.75 19.51
N LEU A 530 8.11 -12.41 18.48
CA LEU A 530 7.84 -12.02 17.09
C LEU A 530 6.33 -12.18 16.79
N MET A 531 5.75 -11.09 16.33
CA MET A 531 4.31 -10.94 16.11
C MET A 531 4.06 -10.29 14.75
N SER A 532 3.07 -10.79 14.02
CA SER A 532 2.55 -10.11 12.84
C SER A 532 1.38 -9.20 13.23
N GLN A 533 1.15 -8.14 12.47
CA GLN A 533 -0.02 -7.27 12.64
C GLN A 533 -1.36 -8.04 12.55
N ILE A 534 -1.44 -9.15 11.80
CA ILE A 534 -2.65 -10.00 11.76
C ILE A 534 -2.92 -10.70 13.09
N ASP A 535 -1.94 -10.80 13.97
CA ASP A 535 -2.09 -11.43 15.28
C ASP A 535 -2.74 -10.48 16.31
N ILE A 536 -2.90 -9.18 15.99
CA ILE A 536 -3.46 -8.18 16.90
C ILE A 536 -4.90 -8.51 17.27
N ALA A 537 -5.76 -8.74 16.28
CA ALA A 537 -7.16 -9.08 16.50
C ALA A 537 -7.36 -10.32 17.39
N PRO A 538 -6.79 -11.50 17.10
CA PRO A 538 -6.96 -12.67 17.97
C PRO A 538 -6.31 -12.50 19.35
N THR A 539 -5.21 -11.75 19.49
CA THR A 539 -4.60 -11.44 20.80
C THR A 539 -5.52 -10.55 21.64
N LEU A 540 -6.14 -9.53 21.01
CA LEU A 540 -7.14 -8.67 21.63
C LEU A 540 -8.35 -9.48 22.12
N LEU A 541 -8.90 -10.36 21.28
CA LEU A 541 -10.02 -11.22 21.65
C LEU A 541 -9.66 -12.21 22.76
N GLY A 542 -8.41 -12.69 22.78
CA GLY A 542 -7.86 -13.52 23.87
C GLY A 542 -7.79 -12.79 25.20
N LEU A 543 -7.37 -11.51 25.22
CA LEU A 543 -7.34 -10.66 26.42
C LEU A 543 -8.74 -10.40 27.00
N LEU A 544 -9.77 -10.43 26.15
CA LEU A 544 -11.18 -10.31 26.52
C LEU A 544 -11.81 -11.66 26.91
N GLU A 545 -11.08 -12.77 26.81
CA GLU A 545 -11.59 -14.12 27.07
C GLU A 545 -12.83 -14.45 26.22
N PHE A 546 -12.82 -14.10 24.93
CA PHE A 546 -13.94 -14.41 24.03
C PHE A 546 -13.90 -15.87 23.56
N ASP A 547 -15.03 -16.56 23.68
CA ASP A 547 -15.35 -17.75 22.89
C ASP A 547 -15.96 -17.33 21.55
N TYR A 548 -15.36 -17.66 20.41
CA TYR A 548 -15.86 -17.20 19.12
C TYR A 548 -15.52 -18.16 17.98
N TYR A 549 -16.34 -18.12 16.95
CA TYR A 549 -16.03 -18.72 15.67
C TYR A 549 -15.00 -17.86 14.93
N SER A 550 -14.01 -18.47 14.28
CA SER A 550 -12.93 -17.74 13.64
C SER A 550 -12.56 -18.30 12.27
N LYS A 551 -12.39 -17.39 11.31
CA LYS A 551 -11.66 -17.62 10.06
C LYS A 551 -10.27 -16.98 10.06
N PHE A 552 -9.89 -16.26 11.13
CA PHE A 552 -8.63 -15.51 11.19
C PHE A 552 -7.41 -16.40 11.01
N LEU A 553 -6.40 -15.92 10.30
CA LEU A 553 -5.11 -16.61 10.13
C LEU A 553 -4.00 -16.04 11.03
N GLY A 554 -4.31 -14.99 11.80
CA GLY A 554 -3.54 -14.58 12.97
C GLY A 554 -3.79 -15.47 14.19
N ARG A 555 -2.95 -15.34 15.24
CA ARG A 555 -3.05 -16.08 16.50
C ARG A 555 -2.98 -15.16 17.73
N ASP A 556 -3.51 -15.63 18.86
CA ASP A 556 -3.22 -15.02 20.16
C ASP A 556 -1.76 -15.28 20.56
N VAL A 557 -0.92 -14.25 20.52
CA VAL A 557 0.52 -14.35 20.82
C VAL A 557 0.79 -14.64 22.29
N LEU A 558 -0.11 -14.30 23.20
CA LEU A 558 0.06 -14.55 24.64
C LEU A 558 -0.14 -16.03 24.97
N ARG A 559 -0.96 -16.74 24.17
CA ARG A 559 -1.27 -18.17 24.37
C ARG A 559 -0.59 -19.10 23.39
N ALA A 560 -0.12 -18.60 22.26
CA ALA A 560 0.52 -19.43 21.25
C ALA A 560 1.77 -20.15 21.81
N PRO A 561 2.00 -21.43 21.50
CA PRO A 561 3.17 -22.15 22.02
C PRO A 561 4.49 -21.47 21.61
N PRO A 562 5.55 -21.54 22.46
CA PRO A 562 6.89 -21.13 22.07
C PRO A 562 7.33 -21.78 20.75
N GLY A 563 8.05 -21.04 19.89
CA GLY A 563 8.53 -21.54 18.60
C GLY A 563 7.53 -21.50 17.43
N THR A 564 6.29 -21.04 17.67
CA THR A 564 5.30 -20.77 16.60
C THR A 564 5.35 -19.33 16.09
N ASP A 565 6.36 -18.56 16.53
CA ASP A 565 6.49 -17.14 16.25
C ASP A 565 6.84 -16.86 14.79
N ARG A 566 6.09 -15.94 14.19
CA ARG A 566 6.15 -15.63 12.75
C ARG A 566 5.67 -14.22 12.47
N ALA A 567 6.11 -13.68 11.33
CA ALA A 567 5.56 -12.44 10.79
C ALA A 567 5.39 -12.51 9.26
N PHE A 568 4.40 -11.78 8.76
CA PHE A 568 4.15 -11.58 7.35
C PHE A 568 4.49 -10.13 7.01
N VAL A 569 5.22 -9.93 5.92
CA VAL A 569 5.58 -8.61 5.39
C VAL A 569 5.45 -8.67 3.88
N ALA A 570 4.84 -7.69 3.25
CA ALA A 570 4.62 -7.70 1.81
C ALA A 570 4.62 -6.30 1.22
N ASN A 571 5.08 -6.24 -0.02
CA ASN A 571 4.78 -5.12 -0.92
C ASN A 571 3.79 -5.61 -2.00
N TYR A 572 3.61 -4.86 -3.09
CA TYR A 572 2.64 -5.23 -4.14
C TYR A 572 2.92 -6.59 -4.80
N GLN A 573 4.19 -6.96 -4.97
CA GLN A 573 4.60 -8.18 -5.70
C GLN A 573 5.37 -9.17 -4.83
N THR A 574 6.13 -8.70 -3.86
CA THR A 574 7.01 -9.54 -3.07
C THR A 574 6.35 -9.84 -1.73
N LEU A 575 6.31 -11.12 -1.38
CA LEU A 575 5.74 -11.60 -0.12
C LEU A 575 6.86 -12.22 0.74
N GLY A 576 6.96 -11.78 1.98
CA GLY A 576 7.95 -12.24 2.95
C GLY A 576 7.30 -12.99 4.11
N PHE A 577 7.81 -14.17 4.44
CA PHE A 577 7.42 -14.95 5.61
C PHE A 577 8.61 -15.10 6.55
N ILE A 578 8.50 -14.53 7.74
CA ILE A 578 9.58 -14.47 8.73
C ILE A 578 9.34 -15.51 9.80
N ARG A 579 10.33 -16.37 10.06
CA ARG A 579 10.34 -17.33 11.17
C ARG A 579 11.76 -17.75 11.51
N GLY A 580 12.06 -17.88 12.80
CA GLY A 580 13.32 -18.45 13.27
C GLY A 580 14.58 -17.69 12.81
N GLY A 581 14.51 -16.36 12.70
CA GLY A 581 15.63 -15.53 12.23
C GLY A 581 15.87 -15.58 10.72
N ARG A 582 14.94 -16.12 9.95
CA ARG A 582 14.99 -16.18 8.48
C ARG A 582 13.76 -15.58 7.85
N ILE A 583 13.89 -15.20 6.58
CA ILE A 583 12.78 -14.78 5.72
C ILE A 583 12.74 -15.63 4.45
N ALA A 584 11.60 -16.24 4.17
CA ALA A 584 11.27 -16.78 2.85
C ALA A 584 10.59 -15.69 2.01
N VAL A 585 11.14 -15.41 0.84
CA VAL A 585 10.71 -14.36 -0.09
C VAL A 585 10.13 -15.02 -1.34
N LEU A 586 8.84 -14.78 -1.58
CA LEU A 586 8.09 -15.21 -2.75
C LEU A 586 7.98 -14.04 -3.72
N GLU A 587 8.34 -14.28 -4.98
CA GLU A 587 8.25 -13.31 -6.08
C GLU A 587 7.45 -13.92 -7.25
N PRO A 588 6.93 -13.09 -8.16
CA PRO A 588 6.35 -13.56 -9.42
C PRO A 588 7.30 -14.48 -10.21
N LYS A 589 6.74 -15.24 -11.15
CA LYS A 589 7.43 -16.30 -11.91
C LYS A 589 7.86 -17.47 -11.03
N ARG A 590 7.10 -17.71 -9.95
CA ARG A 590 7.30 -18.83 -9.00
C ARG A 590 8.69 -18.84 -8.38
N ARG A 591 9.28 -17.66 -8.19
CA ARG A 591 10.59 -17.50 -7.56
C ARG A 591 10.42 -17.52 -6.05
N LEU A 592 11.27 -18.29 -5.40
CA LEU A 592 11.27 -18.50 -3.97
C LEU A 592 12.71 -18.58 -3.48
N ARG A 593 13.04 -17.79 -2.45
CA ARG A 593 14.39 -17.70 -1.88
C ARG A 593 14.31 -17.47 -0.39
N VAL A 594 15.28 -18.02 0.35
CA VAL A 594 15.41 -17.79 1.79
C VAL A 594 16.67 -16.99 2.09
N PHE A 595 16.57 -16.08 3.06
CA PHE A 595 17.68 -15.28 3.56
C PHE A 595 17.70 -15.31 5.10
N GLU A 596 18.89 -15.20 5.67
CA GLU A 596 19.06 -14.91 7.10
C GLU A 596 18.65 -13.46 7.41
N LEU A 597 18.09 -13.22 8.59
CA LEU A 597 17.80 -11.88 9.11
C LEU A 597 18.67 -11.62 10.33
N ASP A 598 19.25 -10.42 10.39
CA ASP A 598 19.90 -9.95 11.62
C ASP A 598 18.85 -9.53 12.69
N PRO A 599 19.26 -9.30 13.95
CA PRO A 599 18.34 -8.86 15.01
C PRO A 599 17.67 -7.49 14.77
N GLN A 600 18.20 -6.70 13.83
CA GLN A 600 17.66 -5.41 13.44
C GLN A 600 16.65 -5.54 12.27
N GLY A 601 16.55 -6.72 11.65
CA GLY A 601 15.68 -7.01 10.53
C GLY A 601 16.34 -6.83 9.16
N HIS A 602 17.65 -6.61 9.07
CA HIS A 602 18.29 -6.51 7.76
C HIS A 602 18.46 -7.89 7.11
N VAL A 603 18.18 -7.92 5.80
CA VAL A 603 18.32 -9.13 4.97
C VAL A 603 19.80 -9.41 4.70
N GLY A 604 20.26 -10.58 5.16
CA GLY A 604 21.64 -11.03 5.06
C GLY A 604 21.88 -12.01 3.90
N ALA A 605 22.75 -12.99 4.15
CA ALA A 605 23.13 -13.99 3.15
C ALA A 605 21.97 -14.92 2.80
N ARG A 606 22.01 -15.47 1.58
CA ARG A 606 21.08 -16.50 1.13
C ARG A 606 21.26 -17.77 1.96
N ALA A 607 20.15 -18.35 2.39
CA ALA A 607 20.10 -19.63 3.09
C ALA A 607 19.30 -20.66 2.28
N SER A 608 19.37 -21.93 2.71
CA SER A 608 18.52 -23.01 2.20
C SER A 608 17.64 -23.51 3.34
N ASP A 609 16.33 -23.35 3.20
CA ASP A 609 15.34 -23.85 4.16
C ASP A 609 14.06 -24.27 3.42
N PRO A 610 14.04 -25.48 2.83
CA PRO A 610 12.90 -25.95 2.02
C PRO A 610 11.59 -26.07 2.79
N GLU A 611 11.65 -26.16 4.12
CA GLU A 611 10.44 -26.22 4.94
C GLU A 611 9.86 -24.83 5.15
N LEU A 612 10.69 -23.82 5.45
CA LEU A 612 10.26 -22.42 5.51
C LEU A 612 9.69 -21.95 4.17
N GLU A 613 10.30 -22.35 3.06
CA GLU A 613 9.80 -22.12 1.71
C GLU A 613 8.37 -22.65 1.51
N ARG A 614 8.11 -23.90 1.91
CA ARG A 614 6.79 -24.51 1.79
C ARG A 614 5.77 -23.93 2.78
N GLU A 615 6.19 -23.57 3.99
CA GLU A 615 5.33 -22.85 4.93
C GLU A 615 4.89 -21.50 4.36
N ALA A 616 5.84 -20.73 3.82
CA ALA A 616 5.56 -19.42 3.24
C ALA A 616 4.55 -19.53 2.08
N VAL A 617 4.75 -20.49 1.16
CA VAL A 617 3.79 -20.79 0.10
C VAL A 617 2.42 -21.14 0.67
N ALA A 618 2.36 -22.04 1.66
CA ALA A 618 1.10 -22.49 2.23
C ALA A 618 0.27 -21.34 2.82
N TRP A 619 0.88 -20.48 3.63
CA TRP A 619 0.17 -19.36 4.27
C TRP A 619 -0.41 -18.37 3.26
N TYR A 620 0.41 -17.93 2.30
CA TYR A 620 -0.04 -16.96 1.29
C TYR A 620 -1.03 -17.58 0.30
N GLN A 621 -0.85 -18.85 -0.07
CA GLN A 621 -1.77 -19.55 -0.95
C GLN A 621 -3.14 -19.75 -0.29
N VAL A 622 -3.20 -20.19 0.97
CA VAL A 622 -4.46 -20.39 1.68
C VAL A 622 -5.18 -19.06 1.89
N ALA A 623 -4.46 -17.98 2.22
CA ALA A 623 -5.06 -16.65 2.33
C ALA A 623 -5.67 -16.18 0.99
N ALA A 624 -4.93 -16.30 -0.11
CA ALA A 624 -5.40 -15.94 -1.44
C ALA A 624 -6.59 -16.80 -1.88
N HIS A 625 -6.52 -18.11 -1.63
CA HIS A 625 -7.58 -19.05 -1.94
C HIS A 625 -8.86 -18.75 -1.15
N ALA A 626 -8.75 -18.53 0.16
CA ALA A 626 -9.89 -18.27 1.03
C ALA A 626 -10.67 -17.01 0.63
N PHE A 627 -9.96 -15.93 0.28
CA PHE A 627 -10.59 -14.72 -0.23
C PHE A 627 -11.24 -14.96 -1.61
N ARG A 628 -10.48 -15.50 -2.58
CA ARG A 628 -10.95 -15.67 -3.98
C ARG A 628 -12.14 -16.61 -4.11
N SER A 629 -12.18 -17.68 -3.32
CA SER A 629 -13.24 -18.69 -3.34
C SER A 629 -14.49 -18.28 -2.54
N GLY A 630 -14.46 -17.12 -1.87
CA GLY A 630 -15.54 -16.68 -0.99
C GLY A 630 -15.61 -17.42 0.35
N LEU A 631 -14.65 -18.31 0.66
CA LEU A 631 -14.58 -18.99 1.97
C LEU A 631 -14.34 -18.01 3.12
N TYR A 632 -13.76 -16.83 2.86
CA TYR A 632 -13.58 -15.78 3.86
C TYR A 632 -14.81 -14.90 4.12
N ARG A 633 -15.92 -15.12 3.40
CA ARG A 633 -17.15 -14.35 3.64
C ARG A 633 -17.73 -14.67 5.02
N ASP A 634 -18.30 -13.66 5.66
CA ASP A 634 -19.10 -13.87 6.85
C ASP A 634 -20.43 -14.54 6.47
N GLU A 635 -20.78 -15.57 7.23
CA GLU A 635 -22.01 -16.32 7.05
C GLU A 635 -23.14 -15.78 7.94
N GLU A 636 -22.91 -14.66 8.64
CA GLU A 636 -23.85 -13.97 9.54
C GLU A 636 -25.16 -13.45 8.92
N GLN A 637 -25.52 -13.85 7.70
CA GLN A 637 -26.90 -13.77 7.22
C GLN A 637 -27.67 -15.10 7.26
N VAL A 638 -27.10 -16.17 7.82
CA VAL A 638 -27.76 -17.46 8.02
C VAL A 638 -27.52 -18.00 9.44
N PRO A 639 -28.57 -18.27 10.23
CA PRO A 639 -28.46 -18.80 11.59
C PRO A 639 -27.62 -20.09 11.65
N PRO A 640 -26.86 -20.34 12.76
CA PRO A 640 -25.96 -21.48 12.90
C PRO A 640 -26.59 -22.85 12.59
N GLN A 641 -27.89 -23.00 12.84
CA GLN A 641 -28.68 -24.22 12.62
C GLN A 641 -28.89 -24.54 11.13
N ALA A 642 -28.72 -23.55 10.23
CA ALA A 642 -28.88 -23.69 8.78
C ALA A 642 -27.54 -23.77 8.01
N ARG A 643 -26.39 -23.75 8.72
CA ARG A 643 -25.04 -23.83 8.11
C ARG A 643 -24.64 -25.23 7.61
N ALA A 644 -25.48 -26.26 7.80
CA ALA A 644 -25.28 -27.60 7.22
C ALA A 644 -25.26 -27.61 5.68
N ALA A 645 -25.72 -26.54 5.02
CA ALA A 645 -25.71 -26.40 3.56
C ALA A 645 -24.37 -25.93 2.97
N VAL A 646 -23.47 -25.34 3.76
CA VAL A 646 -22.15 -24.87 3.27
C VAL A 646 -21.24 -26.05 2.90
N ALA A 647 -21.34 -27.16 3.64
CA ALA A 647 -20.67 -28.42 3.31
C ALA A 647 -21.01 -28.94 1.90
N GLN A 648 -22.21 -28.64 1.38
CA GLN A 648 -22.62 -29.03 0.02
C GLN A 648 -22.06 -28.12 -1.07
N ARG A 649 -21.77 -26.84 -0.78
CA ARG A 649 -21.19 -25.90 -1.75
C ARG A 649 -19.70 -26.13 -1.98
N VAL A 650 -18.95 -26.48 -0.93
CA VAL A 650 -17.54 -26.87 -1.06
C VAL A 650 -17.40 -28.19 -1.84
N ALA A 651 -18.25 -29.19 -1.57
CA ALA A 651 -18.24 -30.44 -2.31
C ALA A 651 -18.51 -30.27 -3.82
N ALA A 652 -19.28 -29.24 -4.21
CA ALA A 652 -19.57 -28.95 -5.62
C ALA A 652 -18.40 -28.27 -6.37
N HIS A 653 -17.46 -27.63 -5.66
CA HIS A 653 -16.26 -27.01 -6.28
C HIS A 653 -15.04 -27.94 -6.29
N ALA A 654 -15.03 -29.04 -5.53
CA ALA A 654 -13.94 -30.02 -5.55
C ALA A 654 -14.01 -31.02 -6.73
N VAL A 655 -15.05 -30.94 -7.58
CA VAL A 655 -15.29 -31.85 -8.72
C VAL A 655 -15.25 -31.13 -10.07
N ARG A 656 -14.73 -29.89 -10.12
CA ARG A 656 -14.39 -29.17 -11.36
C ARG A 656 -12.99 -28.61 -11.25
#